data_AF-A0A848WVB3-F1
#
_entry.id   AF-A0A848WVB3-F1
#
_cell.length_a   1.000
_cell.length_b   1.000
_cell.length_c   1.000
_cell.angle_alpha   90.00
_cell.angle_beta   90.00
_cell.angle_gamma   90.00
#
_symmetry.space_group_name_H-M   'P 1'
#
loop_
_entity.id
_entity.type
_entity.pdbx_description
1 polymer ?
#
loop_
_entity_poly.entity_id
_entity_poly.type
_entity_poly.pdbx_seq_one_letter_code
_entity_poly.pdbx_strand_id
1 'polypeptide(L)'
;MTRLWLLPITISVLALSGCGDEEPTASRPQKPAAPAGPKPKVFVADSSIYFFAKSFAGEQLNLMRAEKMREGATTWSPRSADQTKAAQANFILIHSEKNAPWLEKLNGFNGKLIPVADANPDAIPDFEGAAVFDPIHAKALAEAVIQALSDHVLTSETDRARLAKVKAVVGQRYDPLIQRMKAYGGRFQPVMISSGEFQPWLDASGIRFSRVDLAAGADLPNEVIDLMLKQGRKPDMDFVIWDKGPVTTLAGKLKSRGIDGIVLDAGKDPTGQKNLLKLARLNVEALAKLHDPNAAPGIAKAKPDSAPKGNGGTGDGSFGGTVLPFLEKYCIECHDADTGEGEVEFDLYTTIRDAEKVPDLWETVAQLMDLEAMPPRKEPVQPTPAEREQIVAWIEKLSGRWDSGAMGFDPGHTTLRRLNKNEYNYTVRDLFGLRLRPADDFPEETGGEAGFDNNADALFLPPLLMENYVESAGIIVDTVYRDPQARARYLFVHPDSAANARPAARKILQYWASRAYRKPVQEGELERLLKIYDRDMRKKKRFDLAMQMPLVAVLISPNFIYRPEAEKPGNKAYRVSGSDLASRLSYFLWSSMPDQTLFDLAAKNELHKPAVLEQQVARMLVDDRAKSLSMHFAGQWFKWESLRSTANPDEKRFPSFTFQLRVSLYQESTNYFSHLLQNDSSILELIHSDYAFLNEPLARHYGIQGVTGMQFRKVPLTDRNRGGVLGMGSVLTATSLPLRSSPAIRGNWVLNEIFGTPTPEPPMNVEQLPDDDRAIKGKTFREELVQHRENPSCKACHEAIDPLGFGLENFDAIGRWRVQQNGKPIDSTGVLPDGAEFQSPAELKQILLEDKDLFTRNMVRKALAYALGRELTPYDRPIVAEIAEKVKADNYRIQSVFLEVAKSYPFQMKRNSGFVPTKE
;
A
#
# COMPACT_ATOMS: atom_id res chain seq x y z
N MET A 1 -13.02 -39.27 44.17
CA MET A 1 -13.09 -38.27 45.26
C MET A 1 -11.83 -37.42 45.21
N THR A 2 -11.77 -36.08 45.35
CA THR A 2 -12.70 -34.93 45.14
C THR A 2 -11.94 -33.66 45.60
N ARG A 3 -12.06 -32.43 45.07
CA ARG A 3 -12.77 -31.84 43.90
C ARG A 3 -12.16 -30.44 43.65
N LEU A 4 -12.22 -29.90 42.42
CA LEU A 4 -11.83 -28.52 42.00
C LEU A 4 -10.34 -28.10 42.15
N TRP A 5 -9.80 -27.49 41.09
CA TRP A 5 -8.98 -26.26 41.14
C TRP A 5 -9.10 -25.54 39.77
N LEU A 6 -9.40 -24.24 39.78
CA LEU A 6 -9.47 -23.35 38.61
C LEU A 6 -9.37 -21.89 39.07
N LEU A 7 -9.00 -20.99 38.15
CA LEU A 7 -8.84 -19.53 38.30
C LEU A 7 -7.64 -19.06 39.17
N PRO A 8 -6.70 -18.28 38.60
CA PRO A 8 -5.81 -17.42 39.38
C PRO A 8 -6.49 -16.06 39.67
N ILE A 9 -6.25 -15.49 40.85
CA ILE A 9 -6.71 -14.14 41.21
C ILE A 9 -5.53 -13.17 41.15
N THR A 10 -5.76 -11.98 40.60
CA THR A 10 -4.81 -10.86 40.55
C THR A 10 -4.51 -10.32 41.94
N ILE A 11 -3.23 -10.08 42.25
CA ILE A 11 -2.81 -9.31 43.43
C ILE A 11 -2.05 -8.06 42.98
N SER A 12 -2.67 -6.90 43.18
CA SER A 12 -2.02 -5.60 43.32
C SER A 12 -2.07 -5.20 44.80
N VAL A 13 -1.14 -4.37 45.29
CA VAL A 13 -1.35 -3.36 46.36
C VAL A 13 -0.07 -2.53 46.60
N LEU A 14 -0.17 -1.25 46.20
CA LEU A 14 0.22 0.02 46.87
C LEU A 14 1.36 0.13 47.92
N ALA A 15 1.94 1.35 47.95
CA ALA A 15 2.37 2.19 49.09
C ALA A 15 3.67 2.95 48.74
N LEU A 16 3.89 4.26 48.96
CA LEU A 16 3.20 5.43 49.54
C LEU A 16 3.80 6.68 48.82
N SER A 17 3.35 7.95 48.87
CA SER A 17 2.30 8.77 49.52
C SER A 17 2.12 10.02 48.62
N GLY A 18 1.05 10.84 48.57
CA GLY A 18 0.04 11.33 49.52
C GLY A 18 -0.03 12.87 49.35
N CYS A 19 -1.11 13.64 49.56
CA CYS A 19 -2.49 13.39 50.02
C CYS A 19 -3.47 13.88 48.90
N GLY A 20 -4.79 13.65 48.88
CA GLY A 20 -5.78 13.62 49.97
C GLY A 20 -6.37 15.03 50.16
N ASP A 21 -7.69 15.26 50.17
CA ASP A 21 -8.85 14.35 50.04
C ASP A 21 -9.97 15.14 49.26
N GLU A 22 -11.18 14.67 48.95
CA GLU A 22 -12.07 13.61 49.48
C GLU A 22 -12.99 13.07 48.34
N GLU A 23 -13.93 12.16 48.61
CA GLU A 23 -14.91 11.60 47.64
C GLU A 23 -16.36 11.70 48.19
N PRO A 24 -17.39 11.75 47.32
CA PRO A 24 -18.26 10.56 47.27
C PRO A 24 -18.84 10.21 45.89
N THR A 25 -18.49 9.01 45.42
CA THR A 25 -19.33 8.10 44.61
C THR A 25 -20.27 8.68 43.54
N ALA A 26 -19.80 8.74 42.29
CA ALA A 26 -20.66 8.73 41.11
C ALA A 26 -20.07 7.85 39.98
N SER A 27 -20.96 7.33 39.13
CA SER A 27 -20.72 6.42 38.00
C SER A 27 -19.37 6.53 37.24
N ARG A 28 -18.77 5.36 36.96
CA ARG A 28 -17.69 5.16 35.97
C ARG A 28 -17.99 5.94 34.67
N PRO A 29 -17.05 6.73 34.12
CA PRO A 29 -17.33 7.57 32.95
C PRO A 29 -17.68 6.72 31.73
N GLN A 30 -18.74 7.12 31.02
CA GLN A 30 -19.05 6.56 29.70
C GLN A 30 -17.96 6.92 28.70
N LYS A 31 -17.78 6.07 27.68
CA LYS A 31 -17.18 6.48 26.41
C LYS A 31 -17.87 7.79 25.97
N PRO A 32 -17.14 8.87 25.64
CA PRO A 32 -17.78 10.15 25.33
C PRO A 32 -18.76 9.93 24.18
N ALA A 33 -20.04 10.24 24.43
CA ALA A 33 -21.05 10.19 23.40
C ALA A 33 -20.66 11.17 22.29
N ALA A 34 -20.88 10.79 21.03
CA ALA A 34 -20.88 11.79 19.96
C ALA A 34 -21.89 12.89 20.36
N PRO A 35 -21.54 14.18 20.27
CA PRO A 35 -22.39 15.25 20.79
C PRO A 35 -23.77 15.17 20.16
N ALA A 36 -24.80 15.01 20.98
CA ALA A 36 -26.17 14.68 20.57
C ALA A 36 -26.95 15.88 19.98
N GLY A 37 -26.25 16.76 19.27
CA GLY A 37 -26.80 17.91 18.54
C GLY A 37 -26.38 17.87 17.07
N PRO A 38 -27.01 18.69 16.21
CA PRO A 38 -26.61 18.81 14.82
C PRO A 38 -25.18 19.37 14.72
N LYS A 39 -24.33 18.73 13.90
CA LYS A 39 -22.98 19.23 13.61
C LYS A 39 -23.05 20.67 13.07
N PRO A 40 -22.15 21.59 13.50
CA PRO A 40 -22.08 22.94 12.95
C PRO A 40 -21.96 22.91 11.42
N LYS A 41 -22.90 23.56 10.72
CA LYS A 41 -22.84 23.76 9.27
C LYS A 41 -21.86 24.90 8.99
N VAL A 42 -20.79 24.60 8.28
CA VAL A 42 -19.73 25.57 7.94
C VAL A 42 -19.60 25.61 6.43
N PHE A 43 -19.84 26.76 5.83
CA PHE A 43 -19.51 27.01 4.42
C PHE A 43 -18.09 27.58 4.32
N VAL A 44 -17.33 27.11 3.33
CA VAL A 44 -15.96 27.55 3.08
C VAL A 44 -15.77 27.79 1.59
N ALA A 45 -15.34 28.99 1.24
CA ALA A 45 -14.99 29.35 -0.14
C ALA A 45 -13.53 28.98 -0.46
N ASP A 46 -12.60 29.49 0.34
CA ASP A 46 -11.16 29.26 0.19
C ASP A 46 -10.83 27.75 0.25
N SER A 47 -10.11 27.29 -0.78
CA SER A 47 -9.84 25.85 -0.92
C SER A 47 -8.85 25.32 0.12
N SER A 48 -7.86 26.13 0.53
CA SER A 48 -6.84 25.74 1.50
C SER A 48 -7.45 25.59 2.90
N ILE A 49 -8.28 26.56 3.30
CA ILE A 49 -9.03 26.57 4.55
C ILE A 49 -10.00 25.38 4.59
N TYR A 50 -10.66 25.05 3.48
CA TYR A 50 -11.54 23.86 3.41
C TYR A 50 -10.77 22.56 3.70
N PHE A 51 -9.61 22.36 3.07
CA PHE A 51 -8.81 21.14 3.29
C PHE A 51 -8.24 21.04 4.70
N PHE A 52 -7.80 22.15 5.30
CA PHE A 52 -7.36 22.18 6.69
C PHE A 52 -8.53 21.90 7.65
N ALA A 53 -9.68 22.58 7.50
CA ALA A 53 -10.85 22.34 8.35
C ALA A 53 -11.36 20.88 8.26
N LYS A 54 -11.36 20.30 7.05
CA LYS A 54 -11.71 18.89 6.82
C LYS A 54 -10.74 17.94 7.51
N SER A 55 -9.44 18.23 7.44
CA SER A 55 -8.36 17.42 8.02
C SER A 55 -8.33 17.46 9.55
N PHE A 56 -8.70 18.59 10.17
CA PHE A 56 -8.65 18.75 11.63
C PHE A 56 -9.96 18.35 12.31
N ALA A 57 -11.10 18.62 11.68
CA ALA A 57 -12.42 18.57 12.31
C ALA A 57 -13.56 18.05 11.41
N GLY A 58 -13.27 17.42 10.26
CA GLY A 58 -14.30 16.91 9.33
C GLY A 58 -15.29 15.91 9.94
N GLU A 59 -14.94 15.23 11.03
CA GLU A 59 -15.86 14.38 11.79
C GLU A 59 -16.84 15.18 12.65
N GLN A 60 -16.44 16.35 13.16
CA GLN A 60 -17.21 17.20 14.08
C GLN A 60 -18.11 18.20 13.32
N LEU A 61 -17.76 18.52 12.07
CA LEU A 61 -18.40 19.57 11.27
C LEU A 61 -19.30 18.99 10.16
N ASN A 62 -20.15 19.85 9.61
CA ASN A 62 -20.78 19.66 8.30
C ASN A 62 -20.20 20.72 7.33
N LEU A 63 -19.14 20.35 6.62
CA LEU A 63 -18.36 21.24 5.75
C LEU A 63 -18.92 21.30 4.33
N MET A 64 -19.35 22.49 3.91
CA MET A 64 -19.88 22.77 2.57
C MET A 64 -18.87 23.62 1.79
N ARG A 65 -18.44 23.16 0.60
CA ARG A 65 -17.46 23.87 -0.25
C ARG A 65 -18.15 24.69 -1.35
N ALA A 66 -17.58 25.84 -1.69
CA ALA A 66 -17.92 26.59 -2.90
C ALA A 66 -17.63 25.81 -4.20
N GLU A 67 -18.38 26.09 -5.26
CA GLU A 67 -18.17 25.51 -6.60
C GLU A 67 -17.18 26.32 -7.46
N LYS A 68 -16.07 25.66 -7.85
CA LYS A 68 -15.07 26.11 -8.83
C LYS A 68 -14.70 27.61 -8.71
N MET A 69 -14.06 27.99 -7.61
CA MET A 69 -13.12 29.14 -7.61
C MET A 69 -11.95 28.84 -8.57
N ARG A 70 -12.13 29.20 -9.85
CA ARG A 70 -11.05 29.25 -10.87
C ARG A 70 -10.62 30.70 -11.15
N GLU A 71 -11.57 31.62 -11.07
CA GLU A 71 -11.32 33.06 -10.85
C GLU A 71 -10.98 33.24 -9.36
N GLY A 72 -9.90 33.96 -9.03
CA GLY A 72 -9.36 34.03 -7.66
C GLY A 72 -10.27 34.77 -6.67
N ALA A 73 -10.01 34.59 -5.37
CA ALA A 73 -10.82 35.05 -4.23
C ALA A 73 -11.57 36.38 -4.41
N THR A 74 -10.90 37.44 -4.85
CA THR A 74 -11.47 38.80 -5.01
C THR A 74 -12.36 38.98 -6.24
N THR A 75 -12.27 38.09 -7.22
CA THR A 75 -13.00 38.16 -8.51
C THR A 75 -14.14 37.15 -8.63
N TRP A 76 -14.08 36.04 -7.88
CA TRP A 76 -15.13 35.02 -7.85
C TRP A 76 -16.51 35.59 -7.47
N SER A 77 -17.57 34.88 -7.87
CA SER A 77 -18.95 35.27 -7.58
C SER A 77 -19.82 34.02 -7.29
N PRO A 78 -20.51 33.96 -6.13
CA PRO A 78 -21.22 32.76 -5.70
C PRO A 78 -22.41 32.43 -6.60
N ARG A 79 -22.48 31.18 -7.05
CA ARG A 79 -23.56 30.66 -7.89
C ARG A 79 -24.78 30.33 -7.03
N SER A 80 -25.92 30.04 -7.64
CA SER A 80 -27.16 29.69 -6.92
C SER A 80 -26.99 28.52 -5.94
N ALA A 81 -26.14 27.54 -6.30
CA ALA A 81 -25.77 26.44 -5.41
C ALA A 81 -24.96 26.90 -4.19
N ASP A 82 -24.02 27.85 -4.36
CA ASP A 82 -23.21 28.38 -3.27
C ASP A 82 -24.02 29.29 -2.34
N GLN A 83 -24.90 30.11 -2.91
CA GLN A 83 -25.90 30.88 -2.15
C GLN A 83 -26.79 29.95 -1.31
N THR A 84 -27.22 28.81 -1.88
CA THR A 84 -28.01 27.79 -1.16
C THR A 84 -27.25 27.11 -0.03
N LYS A 85 -25.94 26.84 -0.20
CA LYS A 85 -25.08 26.30 0.87
C LYS A 85 -24.83 27.33 1.97
N ALA A 86 -24.54 28.58 1.58
CA ALA A 86 -24.26 29.67 2.50
C ALA A 86 -25.49 30.02 3.36
N ALA A 87 -26.68 30.15 2.76
CA ALA A 87 -27.92 30.40 3.49
C ALA A 87 -28.28 29.28 4.50
N GLN A 88 -27.73 28.07 4.32
CA GLN A 88 -27.85 26.97 5.28
C GLN A 88 -26.75 26.93 6.35
N ALA A 89 -25.70 27.74 6.24
CA ALA A 89 -24.55 27.67 7.13
C ALA A 89 -24.79 28.39 8.46
N ASN A 90 -24.26 27.83 9.55
CA ASN A 90 -24.13 28.53 10.83
C ASN A 90 -22.89 29.44 10.85
N PHE A 91 -21.85 29.06 10.08
CA PHE A 91 -20.58 29.76 10.00
C PHE A 91 -20.09 29.84 8.55
N ILE A 92 -19.43 30.94 8.18
CA ILE A 92 -18.63 31.02 6.95
C ILE A 92 -17.17 31.23 7.36
N LEU A 93 -16.26 30.38 6.88
CA LEU A 93 -14.82 30.65 6.93
C LEU A 93 -14.39 31.31 5.62
N ILE A 94 -13.75 32.47 5.73
CA ILE A 94 -13.07 33.17 4.62
C ILE A 94 -11.58 33.31 4.93
N HIS A 95 -10.79 33.66 3.91
CA HIS A 95 -9.39 34.00 4.10
C HIS A 95 -9.23 35.31 4.89
N SER A 96 -9.52 36.45 4.28
CA SER A 96 -9.63 37.77 4.93
C SER A 96 -10.88 38.49 4.43
N GLU A 97 -11.39 39.47 5.18
CA GLU A 97 -12.54 40.28 4.74
C GLU A 97 -12.26 41.00 3.41
N LYS A 98 -11.02 41.48 3.21
CA LYS A 98 -10.54 42.09 1.95
C LYS A 98 -10.69 41.16 0.74
N ASN A 99 -10.53 39.85 0.95
CA ASN A 99 -10.54 38.83 -0.08
C ASN A 99 -11.94 38.25 -0.35
N ALA A 100 -12.98 38.80 0.28
CA ALA A 100 -14.35 38.31 0.17
C ALA A 100 -15.37 39.40 -0.25
N PRO A 101 -15.10 40.25 -1.27
CA PRO A 101 -16.07 41.25 -1.74
C PRO A 101 -17.35 40.62 -2.33
N TRP A 102 -17.31 39.32 -2.62
CA TRP A 102 -18.48 38.54 -3.03
C TRP A 102 -19.47 38.22 -1.89
N LEU A 103 -19.14 38.52 -0.62
CA LEU A 103 -20.06 38.37 0.51
C LEU A 103 -21.31 39.24 0.34
N GLU A 104 -21.18 40.44 -0.24
CA GLU A 104 -22.32 41.31 -0.59
C GLU A 104 -23.32 40.66 -1.56
N LYS A 105 -22.89 39.60 -2.26
CA LYS A 105 -23.71 38.83 -3.22
C LYS A 105 -24.35 37.58 -2.60
N LEU A 106 -24.07 37.26 -1.32
CA LEU A 106 -24.68 36.13 -0.61
C LEU A 106 -26.00 36.52 0.05
N ASN A 107 -27.09 36.36 -0.69
CA ASN A 107 -28.44 36.52 -0.16
C ASN A 107 -28.76 35.44 0.90
N GLY A 108 -29.25 35.85 2.08
CA GLY A 108 -29.88 34.98 3.06
C GLY A 108 -28.97 34.29 4.09
N PHE A 109 -27.67 34.60 4.14
CA PHE A 109 -26.82 34.14 5.25
C PHE A 109 -27.06 34.95 6.53
N ASN A 110 -27.42 34.26 7.61
CA ASN A 110 -27.67 34.84 8.94
C ASN A 110 -26.74 34.27 10.04
N GLY A 111 -25.65 33.60 9.66
CA GLY A 111 -24.69 33.00 10.58
C GLY A 111 -23.51 33.93 10.93
N LYS A 112 -22.47 33.38 11.57
CA LYS A 112 -21.24 34.12 11.89
C LYS A 112 -20.20 34.01 10.78
N LEU A 113 -19.72 35.16 10.28
CA LEU A 113 -18.53 35.24 9.44
C LEU A 113 -17.26 35.10 10.30
N ILE A 114 -16.25 34.40 9.77
CA ILE A 114 -14.95 34.21 10.42
C ILE A 114 -13.85 34.37 9.36
N PRO A 115 -13.12 35.49 9.34
CA PRO A 115 -11.85 35.57 8.64
C PRO A 115 -10.76 34.80 9.39
N VAL A 116 -9.97 34.02 8.66
CA VAL A 116 -8.94 33.16 9.25
C VAL A 116 -7.56 33.83 9.23
N ALA A 117 -7.22 34.53 8.15
CA ALA A 117 -5.96 35.26 7.99
C ALA A 117 -5.89 36.51 8.88
N ASP A 118 -7.01 37.21 9.07
CA ASP A 118 -7.08 38.46 9.83
C ASP A 118 -6.75 38.28 11.34
N ALA A 119 -6.68 37.04 11.83
CA ALA A 119 -6.17 36.70 13.16
C ALA A 119 -4.64 36.76 13.28
N ASN A 120 -3.90 36.74 12.17
CA ASN A 120 -2.44 36.87 12.11
C ASN A 120 -1.96 37.36 10.72
N PRO A 121 -2.30 38.61 10.33
CA PRO A 121 -2.07 39.10 8.96
C PRO A 121 -0.59 39.23 8.58
N ASP A 122 0.31 39.41 9.56
CA ASP A 122 1.76 39.47 9.33
C ASP A 122 2.37 38.10 8.98
N ALA A 123 1.65 37.00 9.22
CA ALA A 123 2.12 35.63 8.98
C ALA A 123 1.18 34.80 8.08
N ILE A 124 0.12 35.40 7.53
CA ILE A 124 -0.80 34.76 6.59
C ILE A 124 -1.05 35.76 5.45
N PRO A 125 -0.44 35.60 4.27
CA PRO A 125 -0.51 36.58 3.19
C PRO A 125 -1.94 36.90 2.75
N ASP A 126 -2.19 38.15 2.36
CA ASP A 126 -3.48 38.68 1.86
C ASP A 126 -3.92 38.08 0.48
N PHE A 127 -3.50 36.87 0.11
CA PHE A 127 -3.84 36.22 -1.16
C PHE A 127 -4.13 34.72 -1.00
N GLU A 128 -5.23 34.23 -1.57
CA GLU A 128 -5.61 32.80 -1.57
C GLU A 128 -4.53 31.96 -2.28
N GLY A 129 -4.18 30.80 -1.70
CA GLY A 129 -3.18 29.89 -2.27
C GLY A 129 -1.72 30.27 -1.98
N ALA A 130 -1.36 31.56 -1.97
CA ALA A 130 0.00 32.00 -1.62
C ALA A 130 0.45 31.44 -0.26
N ALA A 131 -0.47 31.37 0.69
CA ALA A 131 -0.26 30.85 2.04
C ALA A 131 0.05 29.33 2.11
N VAL A 132 -0.03 28.54 1.02
CA VAL A 132 0.30 27.10 1.04
C VAL A 132 1.56 26.70 0.26
N PHE A 133 2.28 27.66 -0.34
CA PHE A 133 3.44 27.37 -1.19
C PHE A 133 4.72 27.04 -0.40
N ASP A 134 4.90 27.61 0.80
CA ASP A 134 6.00 27.32 1.73
C ASP A 134 5.49 26.76 3.08
N PRO A 135 6.33 26.01 3.82
CA PRO A 135 5.95 25.46 5.12
C PRO A 135 5.78 26.48 6.26
N ILE A 136 6.14 27.76 6.11
CA ILE A 136 5.96 28.78 7.17
C ILE A 136 4.52 29.30 7.12
N HIS A 137 4.09 29.87 5.99
CA HIS A 137 2.73 30.35 5.82
C HIS A 137 1.72 29.19 5.87
N ALA A 138 2.07 28.00 5.37
CA ALA A 138 1.19 26.83 5.44
C ALA A 138 0.97 26.37 6.90
N LYS A 139 2.00 26.48 7.75
CA LYS A 139 1.86 26.26 9.20
C LYS A 139 1.00 27.35 9.84
N ALA A 140 1.23 28.62 9.52
CA ALA A 140 0.47 29.73 10.09
C ALA A 140 -1.03 29.64 9.75
N LEU A 141 -1.37 29.38 8.48
CA LEU A 141 -2.76 29.18 8.04
C LEU A 141 -3.38 27.94 8.71
N ALA A 142 -2.66 26.82 8.80
CA ALA A 142 -3.12 25.62 9.51
C ALA A 142 -3.44 25.93 10.98
N GLU A 143 -2.55 26.63 11.69
CA GLU A 143 -2.75 27.00 13.10
C GLU A 143 -3.88 28.02 13.29
N ALA A 144 -4.10 28.93 12.34
CA ALA A 144 -5.21 29.87 12.35
C ALA A 144 -6.56 29.19 12.08
N VAL A 145 -6.63 28.22 11.16
CA VAL A 145 -7.84 27.38 10.97
C VAL A 145 -8.18 26.63 12.26
N ILE A 146 -7.18 26.08 12.95
CA ILE A 146 -7.38 25.41 14.25
C ILE A 146 -7.91 26.39 15.30
N GLN A 147 -7.37 27.62 15.34
CA GLN A 147 -7.80 28.67 16.27
C GLN A 147 -9.24 29.14 15.98
N ALA A 148 -9.56 29.44 14.72
CA ALA A 148 -10.90 29.82 14.26
C ALA A 148 -11.96 28.75 14.59
N LEU A 149 -11.62 27.47 14.44
CA LEU A 149 -12.49 26.36 14.86
C LEU A 149 -12.65 26.31 16.38
N SER A 150 -11.55 26.35 17.16
CA SER A 150 -11.54 26.34 18.63
C SER A 150 -12.40 27.45 19.24
N ASP A 151 -12.30 28.64 18.68
CA ASP A 151 -12.77 29.85 19.36
C ASP A 151 -14.19 30.22 18.96
N HIS A 152 -14.69 29.72 17.82
CA HIS A 152 -15.97 30.14 17.26
C HIS A 152 -16.91 28.99 16.82
N VAL A 153 -16.39 27.83 16.42
CA VAL A 153 -17.21 26.76 15.79
C VAL A 153 -17.35 25.53 16.68
N LEU A 154 -16.26 25.12 17.32
CA LEU A 154 -16.12 23.92 18.15
C LEU A 154 -15.62 24.33 19.54
N THR A 155 -16.47 25.08 20.24
CA THR A 155 -16.14 25.77 21.49
C THR A 155 -16.21 24.88 22.74
N SER A 156 -16.55 23.60 22.60
CA SER A 156 -16.58 22.67 23.73
C SER A 156 -15.17 22.39 24.27
N GLU A 157 -15.05 22.13 25.56
CA GLU A 157 -13.75 21.81 26.19
C GLU A 157 -13.09 20.58 25.56
N THR A 158 -13.89 19.55 25.23
CA THR A 158 -13.45 18.33 24.54
C THR A 158 -12.90 18.62 23.15
N ASP A 159 -13.59 19.46 22.37
CA ASP A 159 -13.15 19.79 21.01
C ASP A 159 -11.91 20.70 21.03
N ARG A 160 -11.84 21.66 21.96
CA ARG A 160 -10.64 22.48 22.19
C ARG A 160 -9.45 21.62 22.60
N ALA A 161 -9.64 20.63 23.47
CA ALA A 161 -8.60 19.67 23.84
C ALA A 161 -8.17 18.75 22.68
N ARG A 162 -9.08 18.43 21.74
CA ARG A 162 -8.75 17.75 20.47
C ARG A 162 -7.93 18.68 19.56
N LEU A 163 -8.41 19.90 19.31
CA LEU A 163 -7.79 20.89 18.43
C LEU A 163 -6.38 21.31 18.91
N ALA A 164 -6.17 21.43 20.22
CA ALA A 164 -4.84 21.67 20.80
C ALA A 164 -3.84 20.54 20.48
N LYS A 165 -4.28 19.27 20.50
CA LYS A 165 -3.44 18.13 20.08
C LYS A 165 -3.14 18.16 18.58
N VAL A 166 -4.12 18.55 17.76
CA VAL A 166 -3.91 18.74 16.31
C VAL A 166 -2.89 19.86 16.05
N LYS A 167 -2.92 20.98 16.79
CA LYS A 167 -1.95 22.08 16.70
C LYS A 167 -0.51 21.61 16.96
N ALA A 168 -0.32 20.77 17.99
CA ALA A 168 0.99 20.17 18.27
C ALA A 168 1.50 19.27 17.12
N VAL A 169 0.61 18.50 16.48
CA VAL A 169 0.96 17.65 15.32
C VAL A 169 1.26 18.49 14.06
N VAL A 170 0.60 19.64 13.88
CA VAL A 170 0.92 20.62 12.82
C VAL A 170 2.34 21.15 13.00
N GLY A 171 2.71 21.59 14.21
CA GLY A 171 4.09 22.00 14.53
C GLY A 171 5.12 20.91 14.19
N GLN A 172 4.95 19.71 14.75
CA GLN A 172 5.84 18.55 14.52
C GLN A 172 6.05 18.21 13.02
N ARG A 173 5.06 18.49 12.16
CA ARG A 173 5.11 18.18 10.73
C ARG A 173 5.75 19.29 9.89
N TYR A 174 5.46 20.56 10.20
CA TYR A 174 5.96 21.70 9.43
C TYR A 174 7.32 22.21 9.92
N ASP A 175 7.61 22.20 11.23
CA ASP A 175 8.87 22.74 11.77
C ASP A 175 10.14 22.11 11.17
N PRO A 176 10.22 20.78 10.91
CA PRO A 176 11.36 20.19 10.21
C PRO A 176 11.50 20.61 8.73
N LEU A 177 10.42 21.05 8.08
CA LEU A 177 10.45 21.59 6.71
C LEU A 177 10.88 23.06 6.74
N ILE A 178 10.38 23.85 7.70
CA ILE A 178 10.80 25.24 7.94
C ILE A 178 12.31 25.30 8.21
N GLN A 179 12.84 24.40 9.03
CA GLN A 179 14.27 24.32 9.33
C GLN A 179 15.11 24.00 8.08
N ARG A 180 14.66 23.06 7.22
CA ARG A 180 15.35 22.77 5.95
C ARG A 180 15.32 23.95 4.99
N MET A 181 14.15 24.58 4.82
CA MET A 181 14.00 25.74 3.93
C MET A 181 14.93 26.88 4.35
N LYS A 182 14.95 27.23 5.64
CA LYS A 182 15.84 28.28 6.18
C LYS A 182 17.33 27.91 6.08
N ALA A 183 17.68 26.63 6.09
CA ALA A 183 19.06 26.18 5.87
C ALA A 183 19.55 26.35 4.42
N TYR A 184 18.66 26.64 3.47
CA TYR A 184 19.01 26.94 2.07
C TYR A 184 19.18 28.45 1.79
N GLY A 185 18.79 29.33 2.72
CA GLY A 185 18.85 30.79 2.57
C GLY A 185 20.28 31.34 2.36
N GLY A 186 20.37 32.47 1.66
CA GLY A 186 21.60 33.28 1.54
C GLY A 186 22.70 32.81 0.58
N ARG A 187 22.63 31.60 0.01
CA ARG A 187 23.75 31.01 -0.76
C ARG A 187 23.85 31.32 -2.25
N PHE A 188 22.80 31.84 -2.89
CA PHE A 188 22.71 32.02 -4.34
C PHE A 188 22.11 33.38 -4.73
N GLN A 189 22.15 33.74 -6.03
CA GLN A 189 21.38 34.83 -6.65
C GLN A 189 20.61 34.38 -7.91
N PRO A 190 19.51 33.59 -7.76
CA PRO A 190 18.57 33.33 -8.85
C PRO A 190 17.95 34.57 -9.51
N VAL A 191 17.46 34.36 -10.73
CA VAL A 191 16.40 35.18 -11.33
C VAL A 191 15.07 34.43 -11.20
N MET A 192 14.05 35.05 -10.60
CA MET A 192 12.69 34.50 -10.60
C MET A 192 11.82 35.22 -11.65
N ILE A 193 11.17 34.43 -12.50
CA ILE A 193 10.13 34.84 -13.44
C ILE A 193 8.82 34.32 -12.85
N SER A 194 7.92 35.17 -12.39
CA SER A 194 6.73 34.71 -11.67
C SER A 194 5.58 35.71 -11.77
N SER A 195 4.36 35.21 -11.61
CA SER A 195 3.26 36.03 -11.10
C SER A 195 3.59 36.57 -9.70
N GLY A 196 2.97 37.68 -9.30
CA GLY A 196 3.21 38.29 -7.98
C GLY A 196 2.78 37.44 -6.78
N GLU A 197 2.07 36.33 -7.02
CA GLU A 197 1.51 35.40 -6.02
C GLU A 197 2.61 34.76 -5.13
N PHE A 198 3.86 34.69 -5.58
CA PHE A 198 5.00 34.07 -4.89
C PHE A 198 5.82 35.01 -3.99
N GLN A 199 5.50 36.31 -3.91
CA GLN A 199 6.29 37.25 -3.09
C GLN A 199 6.46 36.83 -1.61
N PRO A 200 5.45 36.31 -0.90
CA PRO A 200 5.63 35.87 0.48
C PRO A 200 6.61 34.69 0.63
N TRP A 201 6.55 33.73 -0.29
CA TRP A 201 7.47 32.58 -0.34
C TRP A 201 8.92 33.06 -0.46
N LEU A 202 9.15 34.06 -1.31
CA LEU A 202 10.46 34.67 -1.54
C LEU A 202 11.00 35.31 -0.24
N ASP A 203 10.22 36.19 0.38
CA ASP A 203 10.62 36.89 1.61
C ASP A 203 10.86 35.92 2.78
N ALA A 204 10.05 34.85 2.87
CA ALA A 204 10.19 33.78 3.87
C ALA A 204 11.40 32.85 3.65
N SER A 205 11.89 32.73 2.41
CA SER A 205 12.99 31.83 2.04
C SER A 205 14.38 32.32 2.46
N GLY A 206 14.57 33.64 2.55
CA GLY A 206 15.90 34.26 2.74
C GLY A 206 16.86 34.07 1.55
N ILE A 207 16.35 33.69 0.37
CA ILE A 207 17.13 33.62 -0.87
C ILE A 207 17.17 35.02 -1.50
N ARG A 208 18.33 35.44 -2.01
CA ARG A 208 18.44 36.69 -2.78
C ARG A 208 18.07 36.41 -4.23
N PHE A 209 17.29 37.28 -4.86
CA PHE A 209 16.81 37.07 -6.22
C PHE A 209 16.67 38.40 -6.98
N SER A 210 16.65 38.33 -8.31
CA SER A 210 16.12 39.40 -9.16
C SER A 210 14.77 38.97 -9.74
N ARG A 211 13.75 39.83 -9.66
CA ARG A 211 12.38 39.54 -10.12
C ARG A 211 12.15 40.04 -11.54
N VAL A 212 11.45 39.24 -12.33
CA VAL A 212 10.84 39.66 -13.61
C VAL A 212 9.35 39.33 -13.56
N ASP A 213 8.52 40.37 -13.54
CA ASP A 213 7.07 40.26 -13.55
C ASP A 213 6.52 39.92 -14.93
N LEU A 214 5.57 38.98 -14.99
CA LEU A 214 4.80 38.65 -16.18
C LEU A 214 3.30 38.88 -15.96
N ALA A 215 2.61 39.28 -17.03
CA ALA A 215 1.16 39.20 -17.08
C ALA A 215 0.72 37.74 -17.23
N ALA A 216 -0.29 37.33 -16.46
CA ALA A 216 -0.75 35.94 -16.44
C ALA A 216 -1.16 35.45 -17.84
N GLY A 217 -0.57 34.35 -18.30
CA GLY A 217 -0.87 33.72 -19.60
C GLY A 217 -0.11 34.28 -20.82
N ALA A 218 0.82 35.23 -20.66
CA ALA A 218 1.64 35.73 -21.77
C ALA A 218 2.87 34.84 -22.05
N ASP A 219 3.06 34.39 -23.30
CA ASP A 219 4.32 33.78 -23.74
C ASP A 219 5.42 34.86 -23.87
N LEU A 220 6.66 34.51 -23.53
CA LEU A 220 7.77 35.46 -23.43
C LEU A 220 8.29 35.86 -24.82
N PRO A 221 8.24 37.16 -25.21
CA PRO A 221 8.83 37.63 -26.46
C PRO A 221 10.33 37.36 -26.48
N ASN A 222 10.86 37.00 -27.66
CA ASN A 222 12.28 36.64 -27.79
C ASN A 222 13.21 37.81 -27.41
N GLU A 223 12.78 39.05 -27.63
CA GLU A 223 13.48 40.26 -27.23
C GLU A 223 13.63 40.37 -25.70
N VAL A 224 12.64 39.93 -24.93
CA VAL A 224 12.69 39.91 -23.46
C VAL A 224 13.64 38.82 -22.99
N ILE A 225 13.58 37.63 -23.58
CA ILE A 225 14.53 36.54 -23.27
C ILE A 225 15.97 36.98 -23.60
N ASP A 226 16.19 37.64 -24.74
CA ASP A 226 17.50 38.14 -25.15
C ASP A 226 17.98 39.35 -24.32
N LEU A 227 17.06 40.15 -23.76
CA LEU A 227 17.36 41.19 -22.76
C LEU A 227 17.79 40.55 -21.43
N MET A 228 17.06 39.54 -20.96
CA MET A 228 17.42 38.77 -19.77
C MET A 228 18.78 38.08 -19.92
N LEU A 229 19.11 37.55 -21.11
CA LEU A 229 20.43 36.97 -21.40
C LEU A 229 21.55 38.02 -21.46
N LYS A 230 21.25 39.26 -21.84
CA LYS A 230 22.22 40.38 -21.71
C LYS A 230 22.44 40.78 -20.25
N GLN A 231 21.44 40.65 -19.38
CA GLN A 231 21.58 40.91 -17.94
C GLN A 231 22.26 39.73 -17.20
N GLY A 232 21.88 38.49 -17.52
CA GLY A 232 22.47 37.24 -17.05
C GLY A 232 23.87 36.93 -17.61
N ARG A 233 24.47 37.87 -18.35
CA ARG A 233 25.92 37.90 -18.62
C ARG A 233 26.75 38.54 -17.50
N LYS A 234 26.11 39.00 -16.40
CA LYS A 234 26.81 39.24 -15.13
C LYS A 234 27.23 37.89 -14.52
N PRO A 235 28.41 37.80 -13.89
CA PRO A 235 29.01 36.52 -13.48
C PRO A 235 28.36 35.85 -12.25
N ASP A 236 27.27 36.41 -11.73
CA ASP A 236 26.72 36.09 -10.40
C ASP A 236 25.32 35.44 -10.45
N MET A 237 24.86 34.94 -11.62
CA MET A 237 23.51 34.37 -11.79
C MET A 237 23.54 32.85 -11.89
N ASP A 238 22.97 32.16 -10.90
CA ASP A 238 23.10 30.71 -10.74
C ASP A 238 22.02 29.88 -11.48
N PHE A 239 20.75 30.30 -11.46
CA PHE A 239 19.60 29.55 -12.02
C PHE A 239 18.34 30.42 -12.18
N VAL A 240 17.34 29.91 -12.90
CA VAL A 240 16.02 30.56 -13.10
C VAL A 240 14.90 29.78 -12.43
N ILE A 241 13.96 30.47 -11.75
CA ILE A 241 12.78 29.88 -11.10
C ILE A 241 11.49 30.42 -11.72
N TRP A 242 10.46 29.58 -11.93
CA TRP A 242 9.13 30.04 -12.37
C TRP A 242 7.93 29.19 -11.89
N ASP A 243 6.72 29.74 -12.06
CA ASP A 243 5.42 29.16 -11.71
C ASP A 243 4.76 28.38 -12.87
N LYS A 244 3.83 27.45 -12.58
CA LYS A 244 3.28 26.51 -13.58
C LYS A 244 2.30 27.20 -14.58
N GLY A 245 2.87 27.86 -15.59
CA GLY A 245 2.21 28.28 -16.83
C GLY A 245 2.49 27.34 -18.03
N PRO A 246 1.87 27.56 -19.20
CA PRO A 246 1.89 26.64 -20.34
C PRO A 246 3.19 26.74 -21.18
N VAL A 247 4.33 26.31 -20.63
CA VAL A 247 5.65 26.56 -21.24
C VAL A 247 6.68 25.42 -21.06
N THR A 248 6.40 24.26 -21.66
CA THR A 248 7.46 23.30 -22.05
C THR A 248 8.46 23.96 -23.02
N THR A 249 7.97 24.88 -23.85
CA THR A 249 8.73 25.72 -24.78
C THR A 249 9.73 26.66 -24.10
N LEU A 250 9.40 27.32 -22.97
CA LEU A 250 10.37 28.19 -22.27
C LEU A 250 11.49 27.38 -21.62
N ALA A 251 11.15 26.27 -20.97
CA ALA A 251 12.14 25.35 -20.41
C ALA A 251 13.10 24.83 -21.51
N GLY A 252 12.57 24.50 -22.69
CA GLY A 252 13.36 24.17 -23.87
C GLY A 252 14.22 25.32 -24.40
N LYS A 253 13.67 26.55 -24.49
CA LYS A 253 14.40 27.76 -24.92
C LYS A 253 15.56 28.10 -23.97
N LEU A 254 15.38 27.98 -22.66
CA LEU A 254 16.42 28.25 -21.65
C LEU A 254 17.49 27.14 -21.64
N LYS A 255 17.08 25.87 -21.61
CA LYS A 255 17.99 24.72 -21.61
C LYS A 255 18.83 24.62 -22.89
N SER A 256 18.26 24.94 -24.06
CA SER A 256 19.01 25.02 -25.33
C SER A 256 20.00 26.18 -25.40
N ARG A 257 19.92 27.14 -24.45
CA ARG A 257 20.86 28.25 -24.28
C ARG A 257 21.78 28.08 -23.05
N GLY A 258 21.77 26.89 -22.43
CA GLY A 258 22.71 26.53 -21.36
C GLY A 258 22.37 27.08 -19.98
N ILE A 259 21.10 27.43 -19.72
CA ILE A 259 20.62 27.88 -18.40
C ILE A 259 19.72 26.81 -17.80
N ASP A 260 20.06 26.34 -16.61
CA ASP A 260 19.24 25.42 -15.82
C ASP A 260 18.12 26.15 -15.07
N GLY A 261 17.01 25.44 -14.86
CA GLY A 261 15.74 26.02 -14.43
C GLY A 261 14.94 25.11 -13.51
N ILE A 262 14.24 25.72 -12.55
CA ILE A 262 13.38 25.02 -11.57
C ILE A 262 11.95 25.55 -11.64
N VAL A 263 11.00 24.63 -11.79
CA VAL A 263 9.56 24.89 -11.64
C VAL A 263 9.19 24.74 -10.16
N LEU A 264 8.45 25.71 -9.62
CA LEU A 264 7.73 25.55 -8.36
C LEU A 264 6.27 25.14 -8.63
N ASP A 265 5.73 24.22 -7.83
CA ASP A 265 4.32 23.84 -7.95
C ASP A 265 3.45 24.93 -7.31
N ALA A 266 2.72 25.65 -8.16
CA ALA A 266 1.82 26.75 -7.82
C ALA A 266 0.46 26.28 -7.27
N GLY A 267 0.29 24.99 -6.94
CA GLY A 267 -0.81 24.49 -6.13
C GLY A 267 -2.20 24.53 -6.77
N LYS A 268 -2.33 24.97 -8.03
CA LYS A 268 -3.59 24.94 -8.80
C LYS A 268 -3.94 23.52 -9.21
N ASP A 269 -4.43 22.78 -8.21
CA ASP A 269 -4.96 21.42 -8.29
C ASP A 269 -6.40 21.41 -8.84
N PRO A 270 -6.66 20.90 -10.06
CA PRO A 270 -8.01 20.92 -10.64
C PRO A 270 -8.94 19.89 -10.00
N THR A 271 -8.40 18.81 -9.42
CA THR A 271 -9.15 17.64 -8.94
C THR A 271 -9.58 17.78 -7.47
N GLY A 272 -8.91 18.62 -6.68
CA GLY A 272 -9.29 18.92 -5.31
C GLY A 272 -8.96 17.82 -4.30
N GLN A 273 -7.83 17.13 -4.49
CA GLN A 273 -7.37 16.01 -3.67
C GLN A 273 -5.88 16.11 -3.29
N LYS A 274 -5.44 17.19 -2.62
CA LYS A 274 -4.03 17.30 -2.17
C LYS A 274 -3.84 17.52 -0.67
N ASN A 275 -3.03 16.62 -0.10
CA ASN A 275 -2.41 16.75 1.20
C ASN A 275 -1.41 17.93 1.16
N LEU A 276 -1.79 19.08 1.71
CA LEU A 276 -1.03 20.34 1.61
C LEU A 276 0.42 20.24 2.15
N LEU A 277 0.68 19.33 3.11
CA LEU A 277 2.03 19.03 3.59
C LEU A 277 2.92 18.39 2.52
N LYS A 278 2.34 17.62 1.57
CA LYS A 278 3.06 17.06 0.40
C LYS A 278 3.53 18.19 -0.53
N LEU A 279 2.72 19.22 -0.76
CA LEU A 279 3.07 20.37 -1.58
C LEU A 279 4.23 21.18 -0.96
N ALA A 280 4.08 21.58 0.31
CA ALA A 280 5.13 22.29 1.04
C ALA A 280 6.44 21.47 1.13
N ARG A 281 6.35 20.14 1.24
CA ARG A 281 7.51 19.25 1.17
C ARG A 281 8.15 19.24 -0.23
N LEU A 282 7.38 19.10 -1.30
CA LEU A 282 7.88 19.08 -2.68
C LEU A 282 8.62 20.38 -3.04
N ASN A 283 8.10 21.54 -2.64
CA ASN A 283 8.77 22.82 -2.87
C ASN A 283 10.09 22.95 -2.09
N VAL A 284 10.18 22.40 -0.87
CA VAL A 284 11.46 22.30 -0.12
C VAL A 284 12.43 21.26 -0.72
N GLU A 285 11.93 20.18 -1.31
CA GLU A 285 12.75 19.20 -2.03
C GLU A 285 13.20 19.70 -3.42
N ALA A 286 12.46 20.61 -4.04
CA ALA A 286 12.91 21.35 -5.23
C ALA A 286 14.08 22.29 -4.89
N LEU A 287 14.01 23.02 -3.76
CA LEU A 287 15.13 23.83 -3.26
C LEU A 287 16.39 23.01 -2.96
N ALA A 288 16.24 21.77 -2.49
CA ALA A 288 17.38 20.90 -2.20
C ALA A 288 18.26 20.62 -3.44
N LYS A 289 17.68 20.62 -4.65
CA LYS A 289 18.41 20.41 -5.92
C LYS A 289 19.41 21.54 -6.24
N LEU A 290 19.22 22.71 -5.64
CA LEU A 290 20.13 23.86 -5.77
C LEU A 290 21.39 23.70 -4.90
N HIS A 291 21.35 22.81 -3.90
CA HIS A 291 22.28 22.82 -2.76
C HIS A 291 23.33 21.70 -2.78
N ASP A 292 23.37 20.86 -3.81
CA ASP A 292 24.36 19.79 -3.96
C ASP A 292 25.54 20.21 -4.86
N PRO A 293 26.75 20.42 -4.30
CA PRO A 293 27.94 20.75 -5.09
C PRO A 293 28.44 19.59 -5.98
N ASN A 294 27.87 18.39 -5.87
CA ASN A 294 28.15 17.26 -6.77
C ASN A 294 27.10 17.09 -7.88
N ALA A 295 26.10 17.99 -7.97
CA ALA A 295 25.14 18.03 -9.08
C ALA A 295 25.80 18.57 -10.36
N ALA A 296 26.80 17.86 -10.87
CA ALA A 296 27.46 18.18 -12.12
C ALA A 296 26.44 18.07 -13.28
N PRO A 297 26.25 19.12 -14.10
CA PRO A 297 25.31 19.05 -15.22
C PRO A 297 25.78 18.00 -16.23
N GLY A 298 24.87 17.09 -16.61
CA GLY A 298 25.18 15.98 -17.51
C GLY A 298 25.50 16.46 -18.92
N ILE A 299 26.80 16.61 -19.24
CA ILE A 299 27.29 17.04 -20.56
C ILE A 299 27.05 15.93 -21.61
N ALA A 300 25.82 15.87 -22.12
CA ALA A 300 25.49 15.15 -23.34
C ALA A 300 26.02 15.95 -24.54
N LYS A 301 27.05 15.45 -25.23
CA LYS A 301 27.64 16.10 -26.40
C LYS A 301 26.64 16.18 -27.56
N ALA A 302 26.66 17.27 -28.30
CA ALA A 302 25.78 17.49 -29.45
C ALA A 302 26.24 16.72 -30.71
N LYS A 303 25.26 16.13 -31.41
CA LYS A 303 25.05 15.97 -32.87
C LYS A 303 26.23 15.58 -33.81
N PRO A 304 25.93 14.85 -34.91
CA PRO A 304 25.49 15.54 -36.15
C PRO A 304 24.02 15.31 -36.55
N ASP A 305 23.54 16.16 -37.44
CA ASP A 305 22.27 16.08 -38.19
C ASP A 305 22.27 14.91 -39.19
N SER A 306 21.15 14.39 -39.70
CA SER A 306 20.08 15.13 -40.39
C SER A 306 18.85 14.25 -40.70
N ALA A 307 17.75 14.86 -41.12
CA ALA A 307 16.49 14.18 -41.47
C ALA A 307 16.49 13.63 -42.92
N PRO A 308 15.39 12.98 -43.34
CA PRO A 308 14.44 13.77 -44.14
C PRO A 308 12.99 13.72 -43.64
N LYS A 309 12.25 14.79 -43.93
CA LYS A 309 10.77 14.81 -43.93
C LYS A 309 10.28 14.05 -45.17
N GLY A 310 9.12 13.38 -45.12
CA GLY A 310 8.54 12.81 -46.35
C GLY A 310 7.21 12.07 -46.20
N ASN A 311 6.12 12.83 -46.32
CA ASN A 311 4.75 12.42 -46.73
C ASN A 311 4.01 11.30 -45.97
N GLY A 312 2.68 11.37 -46.00
CA GLY A 312 1.79 10.34 -45.46
C GLY A 312 1.34 9.34 -46.52
N GLY A 313 0.88 8.17 -46.06
CA GLY A 313 0.24 7.14 -46.87
C GLY A 313 0.24 5.79 -46.14
N THR A 314 -0.96 5.24 -45.88
CA THR A 314 -1.25 3.89 -45.33
C THR A 314 -0.55 3.49 -44.03
N GLY A 315 -1.33 3.22 -42.97
CA GLY A 315 -0.81 2.81 -41.65
C GLY A 315 0.01 1.53 -41.70
N ASP A 316 1.18 1.54 -41.05
CA ASP A 316 2.17 0.46 -41.01
C ASP A 316 2.07 -0.44 -39.77
N GLY A 317 1.07 -0.19 -38.90
CA GLY A 317 0.92 -0.86 -37.61
C GLY A 317 1.98 -0.46 -36.57
N SER A 318 2.71 0.65 -36.80
CA SER A 318 3.61 1.23 -35.81
C SER A 318 2.85 2.10 -34.80
N PHE A 319 3.50 2.40 -33.68
CA PHE A 319 2.95 3.30 -32.66
C PHE A 319 2.57 4.67 -33.25
N GLY A 320 3.46 5.29 -34.03
CA GLY A 320 3.21 6.60 -34.64
C GLY A 320 2.25 6.57 -35.84
N GLY A 321 2.17 5.45 -36.55
CA GLY A 321 1.31 5.28 -37.74
C GLY A 321 -0.08 4.71 -37.46
N THR A 322 -0.41 4.37 -36.21
CA THR A 322 -1.67 3.70 -35.86
C THR A 322 -2.15 4.05 -34.45
N VAL A 323 -1.29 3.90 -33.43
CA VAL A 323 -1.71 4.06 -32.02
C VAL A 323 -1.87 5.53 -31.63
N LEU A 324 -0.84 6.35 -31.86
CA LEU A 324 -0.87 7.77 -31.51
C LEU A 324 -2.05 8.52 -32.19
N PRO A 325 -2.34 8.35 -33.50
CA PRO A 325 -3.54 8.94 -34.12
C PRO A 325 -4.87 8.44 -33.55
N PHE A 326 -4.92 7.23 -33.00
CA PHE A 326 -6.12 6.71 -32.31
C PHE A 326 -6.28 7.40 -30.93
N LEU A 327 -5.20 7.50 -30.15
CA LEU A 327 -5.21 8.20 -28.85
C LEU A 327 -5.63 9.66 -29.03
N GLU A 328 -5.03 10.37 -30.01
CA GLU A 328 -5.35 11.76 -30.36
C GLU A 328 -6.82 11.96 -30.78
N LYS A 329 -7.45 10.93 -31.36
CA LYS A 329 -8.83 10.98 -31.89
C LYS A 329 -9.90 10.53 -30.90
N TYR A 330 -9.55 9.67 -29.93
CA TYR A 330 -10.52 8.95 -29.10
C TYR A 330 -10.26 8.99 -27.59
N CYS A 331 -9.04 9.32 -27.14
CA CYS A 331 -8.66 9.16 -25.74
C CYS A 331 -8.16 10.46 -25.10
N ILE A 332 -7.28 11.20 -25.79
CA ILE A 332 -6.54 12.33 -25.21
C ILE A 332 -7.48 13.48 -24.79
N GLU A 333 -8.62 13.70 -25.45
CA GLU A 333 -9.61 14.73 -25.07
C GLU A 333 -10.24 14.51 -23.66
N CYS A 334 -10.11 13.32 -23.06
CA CYS A 334 -10.56 13.03 -21.69
C CYS A 334 -9.47 12.45 -20.78
N HIS A 335 -8.32 12.11 -21.35
CA HIS A 335 -7.19 11.43 -20.70
C HIS A 335 -5.87 12.12 -21.06
N ASP A 336 -5.84 13.46 -20.99
CA ASP A 336 -4.61 14.26 -21.02
C ASP A 336 -4.27 14.81 -19.62
N ALA A 337 -3.11 15.41 -19.47
CA ALA A 337 -2.65 16.04 -18.21
C ALA A 337 -3.51 17.25 -17.72
N ASP A 338 -4.51 17.71 -18.47
CA ASP A 338 -5.44 18.79 -18.08
C ASP A 338 -6.85 18.26 -17.69
N THR A 339 -7.23 17.07 -18.17
CA THR A 339 -8.52 16.40 -17.94
C THR A 339 -8.42 15.19 -16.99
N GLY A 340 -7.51 14.26 -17.26
CA GLY A 340 -7.12 13.15 -16.38
C GLY A 340 -8.25 12.24 -15.89
N GLU A 341 -9.31 12.00 -16.68
CA GLU A 341 -10.36 11.06 -16.27
C GLU A 341 -9.75 9.65 -16.06
N GLY A 342 -10.17 8.95 -15.01
CA GLY A 342 -9.64 7.62 -14.67
C GLY A 342 -8.15 7.57 -14.25
N GLU A 343 -7.54 8.71 -13.93
CA GLU A 343 -6.11 8.83 -13.52
C GLU A 343 -5.09 8.42 -14.62
N VAL A 344 -5.46 8.57 -15.90
CA VAL A 344 -4.60 8.27 -17.06
C VAL A 344 -4.28 9.53 -17.87
N GLU A 345 -2.99 9.70 -18.19
CA GLU A 345 -2.44 10.78 -19.03
C GLU A 345 -1.79 10.15 -20.29
N PHE A 346 -2.50 10.06 -21.41
CA PHE A 346 -2.01 9.41 -22.63
C PHE A 346 -1.01 10.26 -23.44
N ASP A 347 -1.05 11.59 -23.27
CA ASP A 347 -0.12 12.53 -23.93
C ASP A 347 1.34 12.34 -23.50
N LEU A 348 1.58 11.63 -22.38
CA LEU A 348 2.91 11.19 -21.96
C LEU A 348 3.53 10.11 -22.87
N TYR A 349 2.71 9.33 -23.60
CA TYR A 349 3.17 8.21 -24.41
C TYR A 349 3.30 8.60 -25.88
N THR A 350 4.35 9.36 -26.21
CA THR A 350 4.63 9.77 -27.60
C THR A 350 5.42 8.74 -28.41
N THR A 351 5.98 7.70 -27.77
CA THR A 351 6.69 6.61 -28.47
C THR A 351 6.39 5.22 -27.92
N ILE A 352 6.66 4.19 -28.74
CA ILE A 352 6.59 2.79 -28.29
C ILE A 352 7.47 2.51 -27.06
N ARG A 353 8.59 3.23 -26.88
CA ARG A 353 9.46 3.08 -25.71
C ARG A 353 8.85 3.62 -24.42
N ASP A 354 7.83 4.45 -24.52
CA ASP A 354 7.09 4.99 -23.38
C ASP A 354 5.96 4.03 -23.01
N ALA A 355 5.27 3.47 -24.00
CA ALA A 355 4.33 2.36 -23.81
C ALA A 355 5.01 1.10 -23.21
N GLU A 356 6.23 0.77 -23.65
CA GLU A 356 7.09 -0.32 -23.15
C GLU A 356 7.40 -0.27 -21.63
N LYS A 357 7.05 0.82 -20.93
CA LYS A 357 7.28 1.01 -19.49
C LYS A 357 6.07 0.64 -18.62
N VAL A 358 4.86 0.57 -19.20
CA VAL A 358 3.58 0.55 -18.46
C VAL A 358 2.60 -0.51 -19.00
N PRO A 359 2.94 -1.81 -19.03
CA PRO A 359 2.09 -2.84 -19.63
C PRO A 359 0.70 -2.90 -19.02
N ASP A 360 0.60 -2.71 -17.71
CA ASP A 360 -0.65 -2.92 -16.96
C ASP A 360 -1.69 -1.83 -17.30
N LEU A 361 -1.23 -0.63 -17.69
CA LEU A 361 -2.07 0.39 -18.31
C LEU A 361 -2.58 -0.07 -19.68
N TRP A 362 -1.70 -0.56 -20.56
CA TRP A 362 -2.11 -0.97 -21.91
C TRP A 362 -3.04 -2.17 -21.89
N GLU A 363 -2.85 -3.14 -21.00
CA GLU A 363 -3.77 -4.26 -20.82
C GLU A 363 -5.13 -3.81 -20.26
N THR A 364 -5.16 -2.81 -19.39
CA THR A 364 -6.41 -2.14 -18.97
C THR A 364 -7.08 -1.44 -20.16
N VAL A 365 -6.32 -0.81 -21.06
CA VAL A 365 -6.87 -0.20 -22.30
C VAL A 365 -7.47 -1.27 -23.22
N ALA A 366 -6.79 -2.40 -23.45
CA ALA A 366 -7.35 -3.48 -24.27
C ALA A 366 -8.69 -3.98 -23.71
N GLN A 367 -8.74 -4.30 -22.41
CA GLN A 367 -9.97 -4.73 -21.74
C GLN A 367 -11.11 -3.68 -21.88
N LEU A 368 -10.80 -2.39 -21.75
CA LEU A 368 -11.80 -1.32 -21.89
C LEU A 368 -12.22 -1.05 -23.35
N MET A 369 -11.39 -1.43 -24.34
CA MET A 369 -11.79 -1.45 -25.77
C MET A 369 -12.69 -2.67 -26.07
N ASP A 370 -12.30 -3.87 -25.63
CA ASP A 370 -13.04 -5.12 -25.86
C ASP A 370 -14.44 -5.09 -25.23
N LEU A 371 -14.55 -4.55 -24.01
CA LEU A 371 -15.82 -4.36 -23.31
C LEU A 371 -16.67 -3.19 -23.84
N GLU A 372 -16.21 -2.50 -24.90
CA GLU A 372 -16.78 -1.24 -25.42
C GLU A 372 -16.99 -0.14 -24.36
N ALA A 373 -16.27 -0.21 -23.24
CA ALA A 373 -16.45 0.68 -22.09
C ALA A 373 -15.87 2.07 -22.36
N MET A 374 -14.81 2.14 -23.17
CA MET A 374 -14.16 3.38 -23.61
C MET A 374 -14.11 3.49 -25.15
N PRO A 375 -14.20 4.71 -25.73
CA PRO A 375 -14.68 5.93 -25.09
C PRO A 375 -16.14 5.77 -24.63
N PRO A 376 -16.60 6.41 -23.54
CA PRO A 376 -17.92 6.13 -22.99
C PRO A 376 -19.03 6.39 -24.01
N ARG A 377 -20.07 5.54 -24.06
CA ARG A 377 -21.17 5.62 -25.06
C ARG A 377 -21.97 6.95 -25.09
N LYS A 378 -21.71 7.86 -24.13
CA LYS A 378 -22.19 9.25 -24.14
C LYS A 378 -21.45 10.15 -25.15
N GLU A 379 -20.22 9.80 -25.51
CA GLU A 379 -19.36 10.63 -26.35
C GLU A 379 -19.69 10.49 -27.84
N PRO A 380 -19.72 11.60 -28.60
CA PRO A 380 -20.22 11.63 -29.97
C PRO A 380 -19.27 10.99 -30.99
N VAL A 381 -18.01 10.74 -30.60
CA VAL A 381 -16.96 10.18 -31.45
C VAL A 381 -16.56 8.81 -30.90
N GLN A 382 -16.86 7.76 -31.66
CA GLN A 382 -16.65 6.36 -31.27
C GLN A 382 -15.71 5.65 -32.27
N PRO A 383 -14.82 4.75 -31.81
CA PRO A 383 -14.06 3.86 -32.67
C PRO A 383 -14.97 2.94 -33.49
N THR A 384 -14.62 2.69 -34.74
CA THR A 384 -15.19 1.55 -35.47
C THR A 384 -14.67 0.23 -34.91
N PRO A 385 -15.38 -0.91 -35.07
CA PRO A 385 -14.91 -2.21 -34.60
C PRO A 385 -13.51 -2.57 -35.12
N ALA A 386 -13.20 -2.25 -36.39
CA ALA A 386 -11.89 -2.48 -36.98
C ALA A 386 -10.79 -1.59 -36.37
N GLU A 387 -11.09 -0.35 -35.98
CA GLU A 387 -10.14 0.50 -35.25
C GLU A 387 -9.89 -0.04 -33.82
N ARG A 388 -10.91 -0.58 -33.14
CA ARG A 388 -10.70 -1.26 -31.84
C ARG A 388 -9.84 -2.51 -31.98
N GLU A 389 -10.22 -3.42 -32.89
CA GLU A 389 -9.48 -4.65 -33.19
C GLU A 389 -8.00 -4.36 -33.52
N GLN A 390 -7.73 -3.31 -34.32
CA GLN A 390 -6.37 -2.91 -34.68
C GLN A 390 -5.55 -2.42 -33.47
N ILE A 391 -6.18 -1.74 -32.49
CA ILE A 391 -5.50 -1.30 -31.26
C ILE A 391 -5.31 -2.44 -30.27
N VAL A 392 -6.33 -3.29 -30.07
CA VAL A 392 -6.24 -4.48 -29.21
C VAL A 392 -5.13 -5.41 -29.72
N ALA A 393 -5.12 -5.75 -31.00
CA ALA A 393 -4.08 -6.58 -31.60
C ALA A 393 -2.67 -5.94 -31.54
N TRP A 394 -2.57 -4.60 -31.50
CA TRP A 394 -1.30 -3.93 -31.23
C TRP A 394 -0.87 -4.05 -29.76
N ILE A 395 -1.82 -3.93 -28.81
CA ILE A 395 -1.58 -4.11 -27.37
C ILE A 395 -1.18 -5.56 -27.08
N GLU A 396 -1.88 -6.56 -27.62
CA GLU A 396 -1.51 -7.98 -27.50
C GLU A 396 -0.08 -8.24 -27.99
N LYS A 397 0.27 -7.68 -29.15
CA LYS A 397 1.61 -7.76 -29.74
C LYS A 397 2.67 -7.04 -28.89
N LEU A 398 2.28 -6.05 -28.08
CA LEU A 398 3.15 -5.44 -27.07
C LEU A 398 3.24 -6.32 -25.81
N SER A 399 2.12 -6.81 -25.27
CA SER A 399 2.04 -7.76 -24.14
C SER A 399 2.97 -8.96 -24.34
N GLY A 400 2.88 -9.60 -25.50
CA GLY A 400 3.72 -10.72 -25.91
C GLY A 400 5.23 -10.42 -25.95
N ARG A 401 5.66 -9.15 -25.99
CA ARG A 401 7.09 -8.76 -25.91
C ARG A 401 7.63 -8.67 -24.48
N TRP A 402 6.78 -8.42 -23.48
CA TRP A 402 7.19 -8.61 -22.08
C TRP A 402 7.15 -10.10 -21.72
N ASP A 403 6.07 -10.80 -22.09
CA ASP A 403 5.92 -12.25 -21.80
C ASP A 403 7.02 -13.12 -22.44
N SER A 404 7.54 -12.74 -23.61
CA SER A 404 8.68 -13.43 -24.26
C SER A 404 10.07 -12.98 -23.78
N GLY A 405 10.16 -12.02 -22.85
CA GLY A 405 11.44 -11.49 -22.36
C GLY A 405 12.22 -10.66 -23.38
N ALA A 406 11.63 -10.26 -24.51
CA ALA A 406 12.28 -9.47 -25.56
C ALA A 406 12.74 -8.07 -25.10
N MET A 407 12.32 -7.65 -23.90
CA MET A 407 12.73 -6.43 -23.19
C MET A 407 14.05 -6.57 -22.40
N GLY A 408 14.58 -7.80 -22.24
CA GLY A 408 15.74 -8.10 -21.39
C GLY A 408 15.32 -8.49 -19.97
N PHE A 409 16.30 -8.74 -19.10
CA PHE A 409 16.07 -9.22 -17.73
C PHE A 409 16.53 -8.21 -16.67
N ASP A 410 15.69 -7.99 -15.67
CA ASP A 410 15.98 -7.21 -14.45
C ASP A 410 15.49 -8.03 -13.24
N PRO A 411 16.31 -8.30 -12.21
CA PRO A 411 15.85 -9.02 -11.01
C PRO A 411 14.90 -8.19 -10.12
N GLY A 412 14.66 -6.92 -10.48
CA GLY A 412 13.96 -5.92 -9.70
C GLY A 412 14.88 -5.22 -8.71
N HIS A 413 14.39 -4.10 -8.18
CA HIS A 413 15.05 -3.39 -7.09
C HIS A 413 14.92 -4.20 -5.79
N THR A 414 15.83 -3.98 -4.83
CA THR A 414 15.81 -4.64 -3.51
C THR A 414 15.58 -3.60 -2.43
N THR A 415 14.32 -3.35 -2.08
CA THR A 415 13.95 -2.48 -0.96
C THR A 415 14.41 -3.09 0.37
N LEU A 416 14.77 -2.24 1.35
CA LEU A 416 15.22 -2.67 2.68
C LEU A 416 14.03 -3.22 3.50
N ARG A 417 13.69 -4.50 3.27
CA ARG A 417 12.56 -5.18 3.93
C ARG A 417 12.76 -5.31 5.45
N ARG A 418 11.76 -4.84 6.21
CA ARG A 418 11.62 -5.08 7.65
C ARG A 418 11.07 -6.49 7.91
N LEU A 419 11.31 -7.06 9.09
CA LEU A 419 10.52 -8.18 9.56
C LEU A 419 9.11 -7.71 9.92
N ASN A 420 8.10 -8.32 9.31
CA ASN A 420 6.69 -8.11 9.69
C ASN A 420 6.38 -8.77 11.05
N LYS A 421 5.18 -8.56 11.62
CA LYS A 421 4.78 -9.11 12.93
C LYS A 421 5.03 -10.61 13.04
N ASN A 422 4.58 -11.35 12.03
CA ASN A 422 4.65 -12.81 12.00
C ASN A 422 6.11 -13.29 11.89
N GLU A 423 6.89 -12.67 11.00
CA GLU A 423 8.32 -12.94 10.82
C GLU A 423 9.15 -12.64 12.08
N TYR A 424 8.85 -11.55 12.80
CA TYR A 424 9.50 -11.21 14.05
C TYR A 424 9.22 -12.26 15.14
N ASN A 425 7.94 -12.59 15.35
CA ASN A 425 7.51 -13.59 16.32
C ASN A 425 8.16 -14.97 16.07
N TYR A 426 8.23 -15.42 14.80
CA TYR A 426 8.86 -16.70 14.46
C TYR A 426 10.40 -16.65 14.56
N THR A 427 11.02 -15.53 14.20
CA THR A 427 12.47 -15.35 14.38
C THR A 427 12.87 -15.40 15.86
N VAL A 428 12.09 -14.76 16.75
CA VAL A 428 12.29 -14.83 18.20
C VAL A 428 12.10 -16.25 18.73
N ARG A 429 11.07 -16.96 18.24
CA ARG A 429 10.82 -18.38 18.55
C ARG A 429 12.01 -19.26 18.18
N ASP A 430 12.54 -19.14 16.97
CA ASP A 430 13.56 -20.04 16.44
C ASP A 430 14.98 -19.69 16.94
N LEU A 431 15.22 -18.44 17.38
CA LEU A 431 16.40 -18.09 18.17
C LEU A 431 16.38 -18.81 19.54
N PHE A 432 15.39 -18.49 20.38
CA PHE A 432 15.47 -18.80 21.81
C PHE A 432 14.79 -20.13 22.19
N GLY A 433 13.94 -20.69 21.32
CA GLY A 433 13.08 -21.84 21.62
C GLY A 433 11.79 -21.49 22.38
N LEU A 434 11.50 -20.20 22.56
CA LEU A 434 10.39 -19.69 23.37
C LEU A 434 9.17 -19.36 22.49
N ARG A 435 7.97 -19.78 22.89
CA ARG A 435 6.71 -19.47 22.17
C ARG A 435 6.15 -18.07 22.49
N LEU A 436 7.03 -17.07 22.49
CA LEU A 436 6.67 -15.66 22.69
C LEU A 436 6.00 -15.08 21.42
N ARG A 437 5.12 -14.09 21.60
CA ARG A 437 4.46 -13.35 20.51
C ARG A 437 4.47 -11.81 20.73
N PRO A 438 5.63 -11.19 21.02
CA PRO A 438 5.72 -9.78 21.40
C PRO A 438 5.30 -8.79 20.30
N ALA A 439 5.27 -9.22 19.04
CA ALA A 439 4.85 -8.36 17.92
C ALA A 439 3.34 -8.38 17.63
N ASP A 440 2.52 -9.09 18.43
CA ASP A 440 1.07 -9.11 18.21
C ASP A 440 0.45 -7.71 18.42
N ASP A 441 0.90 -6.99 19.45
CA ASP A 441 0.46 -5.63 19.82
C ASP A 441 1.06 -4.50 18.97
N PHE A 442 1.76 -4.82 17.87
CA PHE A 442 2.27 -3.81 16.93
C PHE A 442 1.12 -3.22 16.09
N PRO A 443 1.29 -2.02 15.49
CA PRO A 443 0.34 -1.51 14.49
C PRO A 443 0.14 -2.50 13.34
N GLU A 444 -1.07 -2.58 12.77
CA GLU A 444 -1.33 -3.46 11.63
C GLU A 444 -0.55 -3.04 10.37
N GLU A 445 -0.16 -4.02 9.57
CA GLU A 445 0.72 -3.87 8.41
C GLU A 445 -0.10 -4.11 7.13
N THR A 446 0.06 -3.24 6.13
CA THR A 446 -0.68 -3.33 4.85
C THR A 446 0.08 -4.16 3.83
N GLY A 447 -0.63 -4.78 2.88
CA GLY A 447 -0.04 -5.72 1.94
C GLY A 447 0.65 -5.12 0.70
N GLY A 448 0.61 -3.79 0.55
CA GLY A 448 0.77 -3.13 -0.75
C GLY A 448 -0.27 -3.61 -1.78
N GLU A 449 0.00 -3.38 -3.05
CA GLU A 449 -0.86 -3.83 -4.17
C GLU A 449 -0.78 -5.36 -4.34
N ALA A 450 0.42 -5.93 -4.11
CA ALA A 450 0.64 -7.38 -4.11
C ALA A 450 -0.22 -8.16 -3.08
N GLY A 451 -0.73 -7.47 -2.05
CA GLY A 451 -1.68 -8.02 -1.08
C GLY A 451 -1.07 -8.87 0.04
N PHE A 452 0.24 -8.72 0.33
CA PHE A 452 0.96 -9.51 1.32
C PHE A 452 1.64 -8.66 2.40
N ASP A 453 1.42 -8.98 3.69
CA ASP A 453 1.98 -8.31 4.88
C ASP A 453 3.52 -8.31 4.96
N ASN A 454 4.18 -8.89 3.96
CA ASN A 454 5.62 -9.03 3.86
C ASN A 454 6.25 -8.10 2.79
N ASN A 455 5.43 -7.27 2.13
CA ASN A 455 5.85 -6.31 1.11
C ASN A 455 6.74 -5.19 1.71
N ALA A 456 7.97 -5.09 1.22
CA ALA A 456 9.00 -4.20 1.73
C ALA A 456 8.63 -2.71 1.60
N ASP A 457 7.91 -2.35 0.55
CA ASP A 457 7.55 -0.96 0.23
C ASP A 457 6.39 -0.45 1.10
N ALA A 458 5.58 -1.37 1.65
CA ALA A 458 4.54 -1.08 2.65
C ALA A 458 5.07 -1.08 4.11
N LEU A 459 6.20 -1.74 4.40
CA LEU A 459 6.69 -1.99 5.76
C LEU A 459 7.50 -0.83 6.38
N PHE A 460 6.95 0.39 6.35
CA PHE A 460 7.55 1.56 6.99
C PHE A 460 7.72 1.39 8.53
N LEU A 461 8.57 2.23 9.12
CA LEU A 461 8.90 2.21 10.56
C LEU A 461 8.51 3.55 11.22
N PRO A 462 7.27 3.69 11.72
CA PRO A 462 6.87 4.87 12.48
C PRO A 462 7.52 4.87 13.89
N PRO A 463 7.71 6.03 14.54
CA PRO A 463 8.39 6.12 15.85
C PRO A 463 7.82 5.20 16.93
N LEU A 464 6.49 5.10 17.03
CA LEU A 464 5.80 4.21 17.97
C LEU A 464 6.21 2.74 17.80
N LEU A 465 6.43 2.27 16.56
CA LEU A 465 6.87 0.90 16.33
C LEU A 465 8.33 0.68 16.77
N MET A 466 9.17 1.71 16.77
CA MET A 466 10.51 1.62 17.37
C MET A 466 10.44 1.50 18.90
N GLU A 467 9.50 2.20 19.55
CA GLU A 467 9.25 2.06 21.00
C GLU A 467 8.77 0.63 21.32
N ASN A 468 7.81 0.10 20.56
CA ASN A 468 7.34 -1.28 20.69
C ASN A 468 8.47 -2.32 20.48
N TYR A 469 9.44 -2.07 19.57
CA TYR A 469 10.62 -2.94 19.41
C TYR A 469 11.54 -2.93 20.64
N VAL A 470 11.72 -1.78 21.30
CA VAL A 470 12.52 -1.66 22.53
C VAL A 470 11.85 -2.38 23.70
N GLU A 471 10.54 -2.22 23.86
CA GLU A 471 9.75 -2.95 24.86
C GLU A 471 9.78 -4.47 24.61
N SER A 472 9.55 -4.89 23.36
CA SER A 472 9.66 -6.29 22.92
C SER A 472 11.02 -6.90 23.26
N ALA A 473 12.11 -6.19 22.95
CA ALA A 473 13.46 -6.64 23.29
C ALA A 473 13.64 -6.82 24.81
N GLY A 474 13.05 -5.93 25.63
CA GLY A 474 13.00 -6.08 27.08
C GLY A 474 12.28 -7.36 27.52
N ILE A 475 11.06 -7.58 27.04
CA ILE A 475 10.22 -8.76 27.35
C ILE A 475 10.92 -10.06 26.95
N ILE A 476 11.56 -10.09 25.77
CA ILE A 476 12.32 -11.25 25.29
C ILE A 476 13.51 -11.54 26.20
N VAL A 477 14.35 -10.55 26.51
CA VAL A 477 15.56 -10.75 27.33
C VAL A 477 15.20 -11.14 28.77
N ASP A 478 14.16 -10.55 29.36
CA ASP A 478 13.65 -10.92 30.67
C ASP A 478 13.15 -12.39 30.68
N THR A 479 12.34 -12.79 29.69
CA THR A 479 11.87 -14.18 29.57
C THR A 479 13.02 -15.17 29.38
N VAL A 480 13.99 -14.87 28.49
CA VAL A 480 15.19 -15.69 28.25
C VAL A 480 16.02 -15.88 29.52
N TYR A 481 15.96 -14.95 30.47
CA TYR A 481 16.68 -15.05 31.74
C TYR A 481 15.88 -15.69 32.89
N ARG A 482 14.55 -15.68 32.81
CA ARG A 482 13.65 -16.38 33.74
C ARG A 482 13.54 -17.87 33.42
N ASP A 483 13.47 -18.25 32.15
CA ASP A 483 13.45 -19.66 31.74
C ASP A 483 14.87 -20.29 31.84
N PRO A 484 15.07 -21.35 32.63
CA PRO A 484 16.39 -21.94 32.82
C PRO A 484 16.98 -22.58 31.55
N GLN A 485 16.15 -23.11 30.65
CA GLN A 485 16.61 -23.76 29.42
C GLN A 485 17.01 -22.72 28.36
N ALA A 486 16.22 -21.66 28.19
CA ALA A 486 16.56 -20.53 27.33
C ALA A 486 17.81 -19.80 27.85
N ARG A 487 17.96 -19.63 29.18
CA ARG A 487 19.15 -19.00 29.75
C ARG A 487 20.41 -19.84 29.56
N ALA A 488 20.33 -21.15 29.74
CA ALA A 488 21.44 -22.07 29.49
C ALA A 488 21.80 -22.15 27.99
N ARG A 489 20.79 -22.14 27.11
CA ARG A 489 20.97 -22.07 25.65
C ARG A 489 21.65 -20.76 25.24
N TYR A 490 21.22 -19.62 25.80
CA TYR A 490 21.83 -18.32 25.52
C TYR A 490 23.27 -18.26 26.04
N LEU A 491 23.48 -18.56 27.32
CA LEU A 491 24.78 -18.53 27.99
C LEU A 491 25.53 -19.87 27.91
N PHE A 492 25.62 -20.46 26.70
CA PHE A 492 26.26 -21.77 26.45
C PHE A 492 27.78 -21.82 26.72
N VAL A 493 28.38 -20.72 27.20
CA VAL A 493 29.75 -20.65 27.71
C VAL A 493 29.72 -19.92 29.06
N HIS A 494 30.40 -20.47 30.07
CA HIS A 494 30.64 -19.78 31.33
C HIS A 494 32.15 -19.60 31.52
N PRO A 495 32.63 -18.42 31.96
CA PRO A 495 34.04 -18.21 32.22
C PRO A 495 34.44 -18.86 33.55
N ASP A 496 35.61 -19.49 33.53
CA ASP A 496 36.31 -20.03 34.72
C ASP A 496 36.97 -18.94 35.58
N SER A 497 37.18 -17.75 35.01
CA SER A 497 38.04 -16.69 35.54
C SER A 497 37.64 -15.32 34.99
N ALA A 498 38.07 -14.26 35.70
CA ALA A 498 37.83 -12.88 35.24
C ALA A 498 38.51 -12.57 33.89
N ALA A 499 39.65 -13.20 33.59
CA ALA A 499 40.35 -13.04 32.31
C ALA A 499 39.55 -13.65 31.13
N ASN A 500 38.97 -14.84 31.33
CA ASN A 500 38.18 -15.53 30.30
C ASN A 500 36.75 -15.00 30.15
N ALA A 501 36.32 -14.05 30.97
CA ALA A 501 34.99 -13.43 30.91
C ALA A 501 34.72 -12.72 29.56
N ARG A 502 35.62 -11.85 29.09
CA ARG A 502 35.44 -11.17 27.78
C ARG A 502 35.54 -12.14 26.59
N PRO A 503 36.47 -13.11 26.54
CA PRO A 503 36.46 -14.19 25.55
C PRO A 503 35.16 -15.02 25.53
N ALA A 504 34.60 -15.38 26.69
CA ALA A 504 33.33 -16.11 26.77
C ALA A 504 32.16 -15.27 26.24
N ALA A 505 32.06 -14.00 26.65
CA ALA A 505 31.08 -13.05 26.13
C ALA A 505 31.20 -12.90 24.60
N ARG A 506 32.42 -12.77 24.07
CA ARG A 506 32.70 -12.65 22.64
C ARG A 506 32.20 -13.88 21.85
N LYS A 507 32.47 -15.10 22.33
CA LYS A 507 31.99 -16.34 21.69
C LYS A 507 30.46 -16.46 21.69
N ILE A 508 29.80 -16.06 22.78
CA ILE A 508 28.33 -16.03 22.87
C ILE A 508 27.74 -14.99 21.92
N LEU A 509 28.23 -13.75 21.96
CA LEU A 509 27.72 -12.66 21.13
C LEU A 509 27.97 -12.91 19.64
N GLN A 510 29.11 -13.49 19.27
CA GLN A 510 29.40 -13.86 17.89
C GLN A 510 28.38 -14.86 17.34
N TYR A 511 28.05 -15.91 18.12
CA TYR A 511 27.05 -16.91 17.74
C TYR A 511 25.65 -16.28 17.62
N TRP A 512 25.19 -15.58 18.67
CA TRP A 512 23.82 -15.07 18.72
C TRP A 512 23.57 -13.89 17.77
N ALA A 513 24.51 -12.96 17.62
CA ALA A 513 24.38 -11.88 16.65
C ALA A 513 24.38 -12.42 15.21
N SER A 514 25.23 -13.41 14.89
CA SER A 514 25.24 -13.99 13.53
C SER A 514 23.93 -14.69 13.18
N ARG A 515 23.35 -15.44 14.14
CA ARG A 515 22.01 -16.03 13.98
C ARG A 515 20.94 -14.96 13.82
N ALA A 516 20.90 -13.98 14.72
CA ALA A 516 19.91 -12.91 14.72
C ALA A 516 19.95 -12.09 13.42
N TYR A 517 21.13 -11.80 12.89
CA TYR A 517 21.34 -11.01 11.68
C TYR A 517 21.30 -11.84 10.38
N ARG A 518 21.09 -13.16 10.47
CA ARG A 518 21.11 -14.17 9.38
C ARG A 518 22.40 -14.22 8.54
N LYS A 519 23.50 -13.65 9.03
CA LYS A 519 24.80 -13.57 8.36
C LYS A 519 25.93 -13.49 9.40
N PRO A 520 27.18 -13.86 9.08
CA PRO A 520 28.30 -13.70 10.00
C PRO A 520 28.42 -12.25 10.50
N VAL A 521 28.39 -12.06 11.82
CA VAL A 521 28.52 -10.72 12.43
C VAL A 521 29.91 -10.14 12.17
N GLN A 522 29.98 -8.86 11.79
CA GLN A 522 31.24 -8.21 11.49
C GLN A 522 32.00 -7.84 12.77
N GLU A 523 33.33 -7.78 12.69
CA GLU A 523 34.20 -7.44 13.83
C GLU A 523 33.80 -6.12 14.52
N GLY A 524 33.51 -5.09 13.72
CA GLY A 524 33.07 -3.78 14.23
C GLY A 524 31.67 -3.79 14.85
N GLU A 525 30.81 -4.75 14.52
CA GLU A 525 29.51 -4.95 15.14
C GLU A 525 29.65 -5.72 16.46
N LEU A 526 30.48 -6.77 16.47
CA LEU A 526 30.79 -7.58 17.64
C LEU A 526 31.48 -6.76 18.74
N GLU A 527 32.45 -5.91 18.38
CA GLU A 527 33.11 -5.00 19.34
C GLU A 527 32.21 -3.85 19.81
N ARG A 528 31.15 -3.47 19.09
CA ARG A 528 30.10 -2.58 19.62
C ARG A 528 29.29 -3.28 20.73
N LEU A 529 28.89 -4.54 20.50
CA LEU A 529 28.18 -5.34 21.51
C LEU A 529 29.06 -5.62 22.74
N LEU A 530 30.35 -5.91 22.54
CA LEU A 530 31.30 -6.11 23.64
C LEU A 530 31.54 -4.83 24.45
N LYS A 531 31.55 -3.64 23.84
CA LYS A 531 31.62 -2.37 24.60
C LYS A 531 30.42 -2.15 25.52
N ILE A 532 29.24 -2.68 25.17
CA ILE A 532 28.03 -2.66 26.03
C ILE A 532 28.20 -3.63 27.21
N TYR A 533 28.73 -4.83 26.96
CA TYR A 533 29.09 -5.80 28.00
C TYR A 533 30.17 -5.25 28.95
N ASP A 534 31.27 -4.72 28.40
CA ASP A 534 32.40 -4.18 29.17
C ASP A 534 31.98 -3.02 30.08
N ARG A 535 31.02 -2.19 29.64
CA ARG A 535 30.41 -1.11 30.45
C ARG A 535 29.70 -1.64 31.68
N ASP A 536 28.96 -2.72 31.53
CA ASP A 536 28.17 -3.34 32.59
C ASP A 536 29.06 -4.18 33.54
N MET A 537 30.12 -4.80 33.03
CA MET A 537 31.19 -5.39 33.84
C MET A 537 31.95 -4.34 34.67
N ARG A 538 32.24 -3.15 34.12
CA ARG A 538 32.81 -2.02 34.89
C ARG A 538 31.92 -1.55 36.04
N LYS A 539 30.60 -1.77 35.95
CA LYS A 539 29.65 -1.55 37.06
C LYS A 539 29.61 -2.71 38.08
N LYS A 540 30.58 -3.64 38.04
CA LYS A 540 30.68 -4.83 38.89
C LYS A 540 29.46 -5.76 38.82
N LYS A 541 28.71 -5.76 37.70
CA LYS A 541 27.68 -6.79 37.46
C LYS A 541 28.33 -8.18 37.35
N ARG A 542 27.57 -9.21 37.72
CA ARG A 542 27.89 -10.61 37.38
C ARG A 542 27.91 -10.81 35.86
N PHE A 543 28.68 -11.79 35.40
CA PHE A 543 28.80 -12.17 33.99
C PHE A 543 27.44 -12.34 33.29
N ASP A 544 26.53 -13.09 33.90
CA ASP A 544 25.20 -13.35 33.36
C ASP A 544 24.38 -12.06 33.21
N LEU A 545 24.35 -11.21 34.24
CA LEU A 545 23.63 -9.92 34.23
C LEU A 545 24.27 -8.88 33.29
N ALA A 546 25.57 -8.97 33.00
CA ALA A 546 26.25 -8.10 32.04
C ALA A 546 25.93 -8.46 30.58
N MET A 547 25.48 -9.70 30.31
CA MET A 547 25.12 -10.18 28.96
C MET A 547 23.69 -9.79 28.52
N GLN A 548 22.84 -9.30 29.43
CA GLN A 548 21.47 -8.85 29.12
C GLN A 548 21.42 -7.65 28.16
N MET A 549 22.16 -6.58 28.46
CA MET A 549 22.12 -5.35 27.63
C MET A 549 22.69 -5.54 26.21
N PRO A 550 23.75 -6.34 25.99
CA PRO A 550 24.15 -6.78 24.65
C PRO A 550 23.04 -7.52 23.88
N LEU A 551 22.23 -8.37 24.54
CA LEU A 551 21.14 -9.08 23.88
C LEU A 551 20.00 -8.13 23.47
N VAL A 552 19.64 -7.17 24.33
CA VAL A 552 18.72 -6.08 23.95
C VAL A 552 19.25 -5.33 22.72
N ALA A 553 20.55 -5.00 22.70
CA ALA A 553 21.18 -4.31 21.58
C ALA A 553 21.20 -5.11 20.27
N VAL A 554 21.22 -6.45 20.33
CA VAL A 554 21.01 -7.31 19.15
C VAL A 554 19.55 -7.24 18.67
N LEU A 555 18.58 -7.28 19.59
CA LEU A 555 17.14 -7.34 19.28
C LEU A 555 16.53 -6.00 18.84
N ILE A 556 17.24 -4.87 19.02
CA ILE A 556 16.87 -3.55 18.45
C ILE A 556 17.80 -3.11 17.31
N SER A 557 18.71 -3.99 16.86
CA SER A 557 19.65 -3.70 15.79
C SER A 557 18.95 -3.60 14.42
N PRO A 558 19.32 -2.66 13.53
CA PRO A 558 18.82 -2.64 12.16
C PRO A 558 19.09 -3.95 11.39
N ASN A 559 20.18 -4.67 11.68
CA ASN A 559 20.44 -5.99 11.09
C ASN A 559 19.50 -7.10 11.59
N PHE A 560 18.77 -6.87 12.69
CA PHE A 560 17.74 -7.78 13.19
C PHE A 560 16.34 -7.34 12.75
N ILE A 561 16.01 -6.05 12.92
CA ILE A 561 14.71 -5.48 12.53
C ILE A 561 14.50 -5.57 11.00
N TYR A 562 15.55 -5.38 10.20
CA TYR A 562 15.51 -5.50 8.74
C TYR A 562 16.29 -6.72 8.23
N ARG A 563 16.17 -7.02 6.94
CA ARG A 563 16.97 -8.02 6.21
C ARG A 563 17.94 -7.35 5.21
N PRO A 564 18.97 -6.61 5.68
CA PRO A 564 19.92 -5.90 4.80
C PRO A 564 20.88 -6.88 4.10
N GLU A 565 20.60 -7.13 2.82
CA GLU A 565 21.46 -7.84 1.88
C GLU A 565 22.65 -6.98 1.42
N ALA A 566 23.82 -7.60 1.25
CA ALA A 566 25.02 -6.87 0.81
C ALA A 566 24.86 -6.21 -0.57
N GLU A 567 25.57 -5.10 -0.79
CA GLU A 567 25.74 -4.49 -2.11
C GLU A 567 27.15 -4.77 -2.65
N LYS A 568 27.28 -4.86 -3.97
CA LYS A 568 28.56 -5.01 -4.67
C LYS A 568 28.76 -3.82 -5.61
N PRO A 569 29.94 -3.18 -5.67
CA PRO A 569 30.17 -2.07 -6.59
C PRO A 569 29.91 -2.45 -8.06
N GLY A 570 29.28 -1.54 -8.82
CA GLY A 570 29.03 -1.71 -10.25
C GLY A 570 27.59 -1.39 -10.69
N ASN A 571 27.33 -1.54 -11.98
CA ASN A 571 26.05 -1.24 -12.64
C ASN A 571 25.40 -2.46 -13.32
N LYS A 572 25.87 -3.68 -13.03
CA LYS A 572 25.31 -4.95 -13.49
C LYS A 572 24.55 -5.66 -12.37
N ALA A 573 23.62 -6.55 -12.74
CA ALA A 573 23.03 -7.50 -11.81
C ALA A 573 24.09 -8.53 -11.37
N TYR A 574 23.93 -9.07 -10.15
CA TYR A 574 24.84 -10.03 -9.56
C TYR A 574 24.09 -11.03 -8.68
N ARG A 575 24.65 -12.24 -8.53
CA ARG A 575 24.11 -13.24 -7.59
C ARG A 575 24.25 -12.74 -6.15
N VAL A 576 23.22 -12.91 -5.34
CA VAL A 576 23.24 -12.60 -3.90
C VAL A 576 24.26 -13.49 -3.17
N SER A 577 24.64 -13.18 -1.92
CA SER A 577 25.54 -14.08 -1.18
C SER A 577 24.82 -15.35 -0.71
N GLY A 578 25.58 -16.39 -0.34
CA GLY A 578 25.00 -17.59 0.27
C GLY A 578 24.19 -17.31 1.55
N SER A 579 24.55 -16.28 2.34
CA SER A 579 23.79 -15.88 3.53
C SER A 579 22.49 -15.16 3.16
N ASP A 580 22.53 -14.29 2.15
CA ASP A 580 21.34 -13.62 1.64
C ASP A 580 20.36 -14.64 1.03
N LEU A 581 20.85 -15.61 0.24
CA LEU A 581 20.02 -16.70 -0.31
C LEU A 581 19.43 -17.60 0.78
N ALA A 582 20.20 -17.95 1.82
CA ALA A 582 19.66 -18.67 2.97
C ALA A 582 18.52 -17.91 3.67
N SER A 583 18.67 -16.59 3.81
CA SER A 583 17.65 -15.69 4.38
C SER A 583 16.42 -15.57 3.46
N ARG A 584 16.60 -15.39 2.15
CA ARG A 584 15.49 -15.39 1.16
C ARG A 584 14.69 -16.70 1.26
N LEU A 585 15.37 -17.85 1.26
CA LEU A 585 14.74 -19.17 1.40
C LEU A 585 13.98 -19.33 2.73
N SER A 586 14.60 -18.96 3.86
CA SER A 586 13.99 -19.19 5.18
C SER A 586 12.79 -18.29 5.45
N TYR A 587 12.81 -17.03 5.00
CA TYR A 587 11.66 -16.15 5.13
C TYR A 587 10.57 -16.40 4.08
N PHE A 588 10.93 -16.88 2.88
CA PHE A 588 9.94 -17.35 1.90
C PHE A 588 9.16 -18.56 2.40
N LEU A 589 9.86 -19.63 2.81
CA LEU A 589 9.22 -20.94 3.07
C LEU A 589 8.81 -21.17 4.53
N TRP A 590 9.46 -20.51 5.50
CA TRP A 590 9.19 -20.68 6.94
C TRP A 590 8.83 -19.37 7.66
N SER A 591 8.84 -18.24 6.95
CA SER A 591 8.64 -16.90 7.51
C SER A 591 9.54 -16.63 8.74
N SER A 592 10.76 -17.17 8.73
CA SER A 592 11.67 -17.16 9.90
C SER A 592 13.14 -17.18 9.45
N MET A 593 14.07 -17.16 10.42
CA MET A 593 15.50 -17.23 10.19
C MET A 593 15.99 -18.61 9.66
N PRO A 594 17.18 -18.69 9.04
CA PRO A 594 17.74 -19.95 8.58
C PRO A 594 17.99 -20.96 9.70
N ASP A 595 17.93 -22.25 9.39
CA ASP A 595 18.41 -23.30 10.30
C ASP A 595 19.91 -23.55 10.16
N GLN A 596 20.47 -24.45 10.98
CA GLN A 596 21.91 -24.70 10.98
C GLN A 596 22.40 -25.23 9.62
N THR A 597 21.63 -26.11 8.99
CA THR A 597 21.94 -26.66 7.67
C THR A 597 22.06 -25.56 6.61
N LEU A 598 21.12 -24.60 6.60
CA LEU A 598 21.19 -23.45 5.69
C LEU A 598 22.39 -22.54 6.01
N PHE A 599 22.70 -22.28 7.29
CA PHE A 599 23.89 -21.49 7.66
C PHE A 599 25.19 -22.17 7.23
N ASP A 600 25.32 -23.49 7.42
CA ASP A 600 26.53 -24.23 7.09
C ASP A 600 26.74 -24.32 5.56
N LEU A 601 25.66 -24.50 4.79
CA LEU A 601 25.70 -24.47 3.33
C LEU A 601 25.94 -23.06 2.78
N ALA A 602 25.40 -22.02 3.44
CA ALA A 602 25.65 -20.62 3.11
C ALA A 602 27.13 -20.24 3.32
N ALA A 603 27.71 -20.63 4.46
CA ALA A 603 29.11 -20.35 4.80
C ALA A 603 30.11 -21.03 3.84
N LYS A 604 29.74 -22.20 3.28
CA LYS A 604 30.49 -22.91 2.25
C LYS A 604 30.16 -22.49 0.81
N ASN A 605 29.23 -21.53 0.64
CA ASN A 605 28.72 -21.07 -0.67
C ASN A 605 28.05 -22.19 -1.52
N GLU A 606 27.53 -23.23 -0.89
CA GLU A 606 27.00 -24.43 -1.56
C GLU A 606 25.52 -24.33 -1.97
N LEU A 607 24.73 -23.44 -1.35
CA LEU A 607 23.33 -23.19 -1.73
C LEU A 607 23.17 -22.69 -3.19
N HIS A 608 24.26 -22.29 -3.83
CA HIS A 608 24.28 -21.88 -5.23
C HIS A 608 24.40 -23.05 -6.23
N LYS A 609 24.62 -24.28 -5.76
CA LYS A 609 24.61 -25.51 -6.57
C LYS A 609 23.15 -25.96 -6.77
N PRO A 610 22.63 -26.14 -8.01
CA PRO A 610 21.21 -26.44 -8.24
C PRO A 610 20.65 -27.60 -7.41
N ALA A 611 21.29 -28.77 -7.46
CA ALA A 611 20.85 -29.94 -6.69
C ALA A 611 20.85 -29.74 -5.16
N VAL A 612 21.70 -28.84 -4.63
CA VAL A 612 21.70 -28.48 -3.20
C VAL A 612 20.53 -27.55 -2.88
N LEU A 613 20.28 -26.55 -3.73
CA LEU A 613 19.13 -25.66 -3.62
C LEU A 613 17.81 -26.46 -3.66
N GLU A 614 17.68 -27.36 -4.62
CA GLU A 614 16.51 -28.23 -4.81
C GLU A 614 16.29 -29.14 -3.59
N GLN A 615 17.35 -29.82 -3.12
CA GLN A 615 17.30 -30.64 -1.90
C GLN A 615 16.89 -29.83 -0.67
N GLN A 616 17.37 -28.59 -0.52
CA GLN A 616 16.98 -27.74 0.61
C GLN A 616 15.53 -27.28 0.49
N VAL A 617 15.05 -26.84 -0.67
CA VAL A 617 13.66 -26.40 -0.83
C VAL A 617 12.68 -27.57 -0.55
N ALA A 618 12.92 -28.75 -1.12
CA ALA A 618 12.09 -29.94 -0.86
C ALA A 618 12.07 -30.31 0.64
N ARG A 619 13.24 -30.29 1.30
CA ARG A 619 13.34 -30.48 2.77
C ARG A 619 12.55 -29.42 3.55
N MET A 620 12.57 -28.17 3.10
CA MET A 620 11.92 -27.05 3.78
C MET A 620 10.40 -27.10 3.65
N LEU A 621 9.86 -27.52 2.50
CA LEU A 621 8.42 -27.58 2.23
C LEU A 621 7.69 -28.66 3.04
N VAL A 622 8.39 -29.73 3.47
CA VAL A 622 7.83 -30.78 4.34
C VAL A 622 8.08 -30.57 5.84
N ASP A 623 8.85 -29.54 6.22
CA ASP A 623 9.10 -29.17 7.61
C ASP A 623 7.84 -28.55 8.25
N ASP A 624 7.61 -28.78 9.55
CA ASP A 624 6.47 -28.24 10.29
C ASP A 624 6.36 -26.70 10.22
N ARG A 625 7.47 -26.00 9.99
CA ARG A 625 7.51 -24.54 9.80
C ARG A 625 6.89 -24.08 8.48
N ALA A 626 6.80 -24.93 7.44
CA ALA A 626 6.15 -24.60 6.17
C ALA A 626 4.64 -24.31 6.29
N LYS A 627 4.04 -24.63 7.44
CA LYS A 627 2.69 -24.18 7.83
C LYS A 627 2.56 -22.64 7.82
N SER A 628 3.67 -21.88 7.85
CA SER A 628 3.62 -20.43 7.65
C SER A 628 3.11 -20.02 6.25
N LEU A 629 3.38 -20.82 5.21
CA LEU A 629 2.79 -20.62 3.88
C LEU A 629 1.27 -20.79 3.92
N SER A 630 0.77 -21.80 4.63
CA SER A 630 -0.66 -22.06 4.81
C SER A 630 -1.38 -20.96 5.60
N MET A 631 -0.70 -20.35 6.57
CA MET A 631 -1.24 -19.29 7.43
C MET A 631 -1.22 -17.91 6.76
N HIS A 632 -0.08 -17.53 6.15
CA HIS A 632 0.17 -16.16 5.70
C HIS A 632 0.10 -16.02 4.18
N PHE A 633 0.84 -16.81 3.40
CA PHE A 633 0.78 -16.76 1.94
C PHE A 633 -0.63 -17.12 1.43
N ALA A 634 -1.09 -18.34 1.70
CA ALA A 634 -2.41 -18.79 1.27
C ALA A 634 -3.55 -18.05 2.00
N GLY A 635 -3.33 -17.66 3.26
CA GLY A 635 -4.35 -16.95 4.07
C GLY A 635 -4.60 -15.51 3.67
N GLN A 636 -3.59 -14.79 3.16
CA GLN A 636 -3.74 -13.42 2.65
C GLN A 636 -4.16 -13.41 1.18
N TRP A 637 -3.70 -14.37 0.38
CA TRP A 637 -4.17 -14.59 -0.99
C TRP A 637 -5.66 -14.95 -1.02
N PHE A 638 -6.06 -16.08 -0.44
CA PHE A 638 -7.46 -16.53 -0.39
C PHE A 638 -8.29 -15.90 0.75
N LYS A 639 -7.80 -14.80 1.34
CA LYS A 639 -8.45 -13.95 2.35
C LYS A 639 -8.87 -14.60 3.68
N TRP A 640 -8.64 -15.89 3.92
CA TRP A 640 -9.06 -16.53 5.19
C TRP A 640 -8.33 -16.00 6.45
N GLU A 641 -7.22 -15.27 6.31
CA GLU A 641 -6.61 -14.46 7.38
C GLU A 641 -7.63 -13.47 8.01
N SER A 642 -8.56 -12.92 7.22
CA SER A 642 -9.59 -11.98 7.69
C SER A 642 -10.46 -12.51 8.84
N LEU A 643 -10.62 -13.84 8.96
CA LEU A 643 -11.34 -14.47 10.08
C LEU A 643 -10.69 -14.21 11.45
N ARG A 644 -9.43 -13.75 11.48
CA ARG A 644 -8.72 -13.39 12.71
C ARG A 644 -9.09 -11.99 13.22
N SER A 645 -9.63 -11.10 12.37
CA SER A 645 -9.81 -9.68 12.72
C SER A 645 -10.98 -8.98 12.03
N THR A 646 -11.08 -9.02 10.70
CA THR A 646 -11.98 -8.16 9.91
C THR A 646 -13.28 -8.82 9.45
N ALA A 647 -13.26 -10.11 9.11
CA ALA A 647 -14.47 -10.84 8.69
C ALA A 647 -15.36 -11.13 9.90
N ASN A 648 -16.45 -10.36 10.04
CA ASN A 648 -17.31 -10.35 11.22
C ASN A 648 -18.80 -10.42 10.85
N PRO A 649 -19.35 -11.64 10.64
CA PRO A 649 -20.79 -11.86 10.56
C PRO A 649 -21.51 -11.35 11.81
N ASP A 650 -22.70 -10.75 11.63
CA ASP A 650 -23.52 -10.26 12.75
C ASP A 650 -24.06 -11.43 13.59
N GLU A 651 -23.83 -11.35 14.90
CA GLU A 651 -24.15 -12.41 15.86
C GLU A 651 -25.66 -12.70 15.99
N LYS A 652 -26.53 -11.75 15.63
CA LYS A 652 -28.00 -11.90 15.68
C LYS A 652 -28.54 -12.51 14.37
N ARG A 653 -27.92 -12.19 13.24
CA ARG A 653 -28.21 -12.75 11.91
C ARG A 653 -27.66 -14.19 11.78
N PHE A 654 -26.51 -14.45 12.38
CA PHE A 654 -25.75 -15.71 12.27
C PHE A 654 -25.32 -16.27 13.66
N PRO A 655 -26.25 -16.56 14.59
CA PRO A 655 -25.92 -17.02 15.95
C PRO A 655 -25.19 -18.38 16.03
N SER A 656 -25.12 -19.13 14.93
CA SER A 656 -24.28 -20.33 14.81
C SER A 656 -22.79 -20.01 14.57
N PHE A 657 -22.44 -18.77 14.21
CA PHE A 657 -21.07 -18.32 13.95
C PHE A 657 -20.29 -18.03 15.24
N THR A 658 -20.18 -19.07 16.07
CA THR A 658 -19.43 -19.02 17.32
C THR A 658 -17.93 -18.86 17.07
N PHE A 659 -17.19 -18.38 18.08
CA PHE A 659 -15.72 -18.37 18.07
C PHE A 659 -15.12 -19.75 17.76
N GLN A 660 -15.75 -20.84 18.26
CA GLN A 660 -15.34 -22.21 17.97
C GLN A 660 -15.49 -22.58 16.48
N LEU A 661 -16.55 -22.11 15.81
CA LEU A 661 -16.71 -22.28 14.37
C LEU A 661 -15.72 -21.42 13.58
N ARG A 662 -15.55 -20.14 13.94
CA ARG A 662 -14.54 -19.23 13.34
C ARG A 662 -13.14 -19.83 13.35
N VAL A 663 -12.70 -20.37 14.50
CA VAL A 663 -11.42 -21.08 14.63
C VAL A 663 -11.39 -22.34 13.78
N SER A 664 -12.49 -23.10 13.74
CA SER A 664 -12.54 -24.35 12.96
C SER A 664 -12.47 -24.10 11.45
N LEU A 665 -13.08 -23.03 10.94
CA LEU A 665 -13.02 -22.60 9.54
C LEU A 665 -11.59 -22.20 9.13
N TYR A 666 -10.89 -21.43 9.97
CA TYR A 666 -9.48 -21.09 9.73
C TYR A 666 -8.57 -22.34 9.79
N GLN A 667 -8.87 -23.27 10.70
CA GLN A 667 -8.13 -24.53 10.84
C GLN A 667 -8.40 -25.52 9.70
N GLU A 668 -9.57 -25.52 9.06
CA GLU A 668 -9.79 -26.27 7.82
C GLU A 668 -8.81 -25.82 6.73
N SER A 669 -8.84 -24.54 6.36
CA SER A 669 -8.06 -24.04 5.23
C SER A 669 -6.54 -24.14 5.45
N THR A 670 -6.08 -23.86 6.67
CA THR A 670 -4.66 -24.00 7.01
C THR A 670 -4.20 -25.46 7.04
N ASN A 671 -5.02 -26.40 7.52
CA ASN A 671 -4.72 -27.84 7.42
C ASN A 671 -4.77 -28.33 5.96
N TYR A 672 -5.73 -27.84 5.16
CA TYR A 672 -5.90 -28.19 3.76
C TYR A 672 -4.68 -27.77 2.91
N PHE A 673 -4.27 -26.51 2.97
CA PHE A 673 -3.10 -26.04 2.21
C PHE A 673 -1.81 -26.73 2.68
N SER A 674 -1.69 -27.01 4.00
CA SER A 674 -0.56 -27.78 4.53
C SER A 674 -0.55 -29.22 4.03
N HIS A 675 -1.71 -29.86 3.89
CA HIS A 675 -1.82 -31.21 3.32
C HIS A 675 -1.36 -31.22 1.86
N LEU A 676 -1.80 -30.23 1.05
CA LEU A 676 -1.36 -30.13 -0.34
C LEU A 676 0.18 -30.04 -0.42
N LEU A 677 0.78 -29.09 0.31
CA LEU A 677 2.24 -28.91 0.36
C LEU A 677 2.97 -30.20 0.76
N GLN A 678 2.56 -30.82 1.87
CA GLN A 678 3.26 -31.97 2.46
C GLN A 678 3.14 -33.26 1.63
N ASN A 679 2.12 -33.40 0.78
CA ASN A 679 1.88 -34.57 -0.07
C ASN A 679 2.22 -34.30 -1.54
N ASP A 680 2.75 -33.11 -1.84
CA ASP A 680 2.97 -32.57 -3.18
C ASP A 680 1.76 -32.78 -4.11
N SER A 681 0.58 -32.38 -3.63
CA SER A 681 -0.66 -32.46 -4.39
C SER A 681 -0.67 -31.57 -5.64
N SER A 682 -1.67 -31.79 -6.51
CA SER A 682 -1.90 -30.86 -7.61
C SER A 682 -2.46 -29.54 -7.09
N ILE A 683 -1.98 -28.41 -7.59
CA ILE A 683 -2.54 -27.09 -7.25
C ILE A 683 -4.01 -26.96 -7.69
N LEU A 684 -4.45 -27.77 -8.66
CA LEU A 684 -5.84 -27.80 -9.13
C LEU A 684 -6.82 -28.31 -8.06
N GLU A 685 -6.32 -29.01 -7.03
CA GLU A 685 -7.10 -29.35 -5.83
C GLU A 685 -7.53 -28.09 -5.04
N LEU A 686 -6.93 -26.91 -5.30
CA LEU A 686 -7.44 -25.65 -4.77
C LEU A 686 -8.76 -25.25 -5.42
N ILE A 687 -9.02 -25.58 -6.69
CA ILE A 687 -10.29 -25.26 -7.37
C ILE A 687 -11.37 -26.29 -6.99
N HIS A 688 -11.05 -27.59 -7.08
CA HIS A 688 -11.99 -28.68 -6.74
C HIS A 688 -11.28 -29.87 -6.11
N SER A 689 -11.90 -30.46 -5.08
CA SER A 689 -11.47 -31.71 -4.47
C SER A 689 -12.66 -32.49 -3.92
N ASP A 690 -12.47 -33.80 -3.76
CA ASP A 690 -13.41 -34.75 -3.18
C ASP A 690 -13.22 -34.94 -1.67
N TYR A 691 -12.59 -33.98 -0.97
CA TYR A 691 -12.35 -34.06 0.47
C TYR A 691 -12.27 -32.69 1.17
N ALA A 692 -12.49 -32.69 2.48
CA ALA A 692 -12.30 -31.55 3.37
C ALA A 692 -11.54 -31.96 4.65
N PHE A 693 -11.02 -30.98 5.40
CA PHE A 693 -10.43 -31.21 6.72
C PHE A 693 -11.40 -30.76 7.81
N LEU A 694 -12.04 -31.73 8.48
CA LEU A 694 -13.18 -31.46 9.36
C LEU A 694 -12.96 -31.92 10.81
N ASN A 695 -13.48 -31.13 11.74
CA ASN A 695 -13.78 -31.50 13.11
C ASN A 695 -15.32 -31.50 13.33
N GLU A 696 -15.82 -31.93 14.49
CA GLU A 696 -17.27 -32.03 14.74
C GLU A 696 -18.04 -30.68 14.65
N PRO A 697 -17.55 -29.54 15.19
CA PRO A 697 -18.20 -28.25 14.97
C PRO A 697 -18.39 -27.91 13.49
N LEU A 698 -17.35 -28.12 12.66
CA LEU A 698 -17.37 -27.77 11.26
C LEU A 698 -18.17 -28.75 10.40
N ALA A 699 -18.06 -30.05 10.68
CA ALA A 699 -18.86 -31.07 10.00
C ALA A 699 -20.37 -30.83 10.21
N ARG A 700 -20.79 -30.51 11.44
CA ARG A 700 -22.19 -30.12 11.72
C ARG A 700 -22.61 -28.85 10.98
N HIS A 701 -21.74 -27.85 10.88
CA HIS A 701 -22.00 -26.62 10.10
C HIS A 701 -22.17 -26.89 8.59
N TYR A 702 -21.45 -27.87 8.05
CA TYR A 702 -21.57 -28.30 6.66
C TYR A 702 -22.63 -29.39 6.42
N GLY A 703 -23.31 -29.89 7.45
CA GLY A 703 -24.29 -30.99 7.35
C GLY A 703 -23.69 -32.40 7.20
N ILE A 704 -22.38 -32.54 7.37
CA ILE A 704 -21.63 -33.79 7.19
C ILE A 704 -21.67 -34.61 8.48
N GLN A 705 -22.09 -35.87 8.36
CA GLN A 705 -22.24 -36.80 9.50
C GLN A 705 -20.96 -37.62 9.74
N GLY A 706 -20.90 -38.35 10.86
CA GLY A 706 -19.81 -39.29 11.18
C GLY A 706 -18.53 -38.68 11.76
N VAL A 707 -18.40 -37.35 11.82
CA VAL A 707 -17.24 -36.66 12.40
C VAL A 707 -17.53 -36.26 13.85
N THR A 708 -16.73 -36.77 14.79
CA THR A 708 -16.90 -36.55 16.24
C THR A 708 -15.61 -36.02 16.91
N GLY A 709 -15.76 -35.12 17.87
CA GLY A 709 -14.66 -34.48 18.60
C GLY A 709 -13.92 -33.36 17.84
N MET A 710 -13.02 -32.67 18.55
CA MET A 710 -12.32 -31.47 18.07
C MET A 710 -11.16 -31.73 17.10
N GLN A 711 -10.70 -32.98 16.95
CA GLN A 711 -9.55 -33.29 16.10
C GLN A 711 -9.92 -33.26 14.61
N PHE A 712 -9.12 -32.57 13.82
CA PHE A 712 -9.27 -32.53 12.37
C PHE A 712 -8.89 -33.87 11.73
N ARG A 713 -9.63 -34.26 10.68
CA ARG A 713 -9.31 -35.41 9.82
C ARG A 713 -9.69 -35.10 8.37
N LYS A 714 -9.00 -35.73 7.41
CA LYS A 714 -9.41 -35.74 6.00
C LYS A 714 -10.69 -36.56 5.88
N VAL A 715 -11.76 -35.96 5.35
CA VAL A 715 -13.10 -36.55 5.21
C VAL A 715 -13.49 -36.47 3.73
N PRO A 716 -13.84 -37.60 3.07
CA PRO A 716 -14.36 -37.59 1.71
C PRO A 716 -15.69 -36.82 1.60
N LEU A 717 -15.88 -36.12 0.48
CA LEU A 717 -17.07 -35.36 0.15
C LEU A 717 -17.84 -36.08 -0.97
N THR A 718 -19.12 -36.39 -0.71
CA THR A 718 -20.05 -36.87 -1.73
C THR A 718 -20.75 -35.73 -2.49
N ASP A 719 -20.75 -34.52 -1.92
CA ASP A 719 -21.28 -33.31 -2.54
C ASP A 719 -20.18 -32.53 -3.27
N ARG A 720 -20.23 -32.52 -4.61
CA ARG A 720 -19.27 -31.81 -5.47
C ARG A 720 -19.36 -30.28 -5.37
N ASN A 721 -20.44 -29.74 -4.79
CA ASN A 721 -20.57 -28.30 -4.55
C ASN A 721 -19.62 -27.83 -3.44
N ARG A 722 -19.21 -28.71 -2.51
CA ARG A 722 -18.14 -28.44 -1.54
C ARG A 722 -16.77 -28.91 -2.07
N GLY A 723 -15.70 -28.76 -1.29
CA GLY A 723 -14.32 -29.02 -1.72
C GLY A 723 -13.73 -27.89 -2.56
N GLY A 724 -12.40 -27.79 -2.61
CA GLY A 724 -11.67 -26.61 -3.10
C GLY A 724 -11.93 -25.33 -2.26
N VAL A 725 -11.15 -24.27 -2.50
CA VAL A 725 -11.25 -22.99 -1.77
C VAL A 725 -12.62 -22.32 -1.98
N LEU A 726 -13.25 -22.50 -3.14
CA LEU A 726 -14.60 -22.01 -3.44
C LEU A 726 -15.69 -22.69 -2.58
N GLY A 727 -15.42 -23.90 -2.06
CA GLY A 727 -16.31 -24.63 -1.16
C GLY A 727 -15.99 -24.43 0.33
N MET A 728 -14.93 -23.70 0.68
CA MET A 728 -14.54 -23.46 2.08
C MET A 728 -15.36 -22.33 2.69
N GLY A 729 -16.02 -22.61 3.81
CA GLY A 729 -16.80 -21.61 4.54
C GLY A 729 -15.95 -20.44 5.05
N SER A 730 -14.64 -20.62 5.20
CA SER A 730 -13.70 -19.56 5.56
C SER A 730 -13.62 -18.47 4.49
N VAL A 731 -13.38 -18.87 3.24
CA VAL A 731 -13.37 -18.01 2.05
C VAL A 731 -14.75 -17.39 1.85
N LEU A 732 -15.80 -18.21 1.88
CA LEU A 732 -17.19 -17.75 1.69
C LEU A 732 -17.64 -16.74 2.75
N THR A 733 -17.04 -16.75 3.94
CA THR A 733 -17.21 -15.71 4.99
C THR A 733 -16.35 -14.48 4.71
N ALA A 734 -15.09 -14.66 4.31
CA ALA A 734 -14.18 -13.56 3.96
C ALA A 734 -14.67 -12.72 2.77
N THR A 735 -15.42 -13.32 1.84
CA THR A 735 -16.02 -12.68 0.66
C THR A 735 -17.51 -12.34 0.87
N SER A 736 -17.92 -12.01 2.09
CA SER A 736 -19.31 -11.65 2.45
C SER A 736 -19.37 -10.42 3.36
N LEU A 737 -20.56 -9.79 3.45
CA LEU A 737 -20.83 -8.69 4.37
C LEU A 737 -21.40 -9.23 5.71
N PRO A 738 -21.36 -8.44 6.81
CA PRO A 738 -21.83 -8.90 8.12
C PRO A 738 -23.26 -9.47 8.15
N LEU A 739 -24.16 -9.00 7.28
CA LEU A 739 -25.58 -9.39 7.27
C LEU A 739 -25.99 -10.30 6.10
N ARG A 740 -25.17 -10.40 5.03
CA ARG A 740 -25.50 -11.13 3.79
C ARG A 740 -24.27 -11.56 2.98
N SER A 741 -24.47 -12.51 2.07
CA SER A 741 -23.52 -12.77 0.99
C SER A 741 -23.47 -11.60 -0.01
N SER A 742 -22.47 -11.59 -0.89
CA SER A 742 -22.33 -10.58 -1.93
C SER A 742 -21.77 -11.19 -3.22
N PRO A 743 -22.62 -11.44 -4.25
CA PRO A 743 -22.18 -11.96 -5.54
C PRO A 743 -21.03 -11.15 -6.15
N ALA A 744 -21.13 -9.82 -6.17
CA ALA A 744 -20.11 -8.95 -6.74
C ALA A 744 -18.73 -9.13 -6.06
N ILE A 745 -18.68 -9.26 -4.73
CA ILE A 745 -17.41 -9.49 -4.00
C ILE A 745 -16.88 -10.90 -4.30
N ARG A 746 -17.76 -11.91 -4.36
CA ARG A 746 -17.40 -13.30 -4.67
C ARG A 746 -16.85 -13.47 -6.09
N GLY A 747 -17.53 -12.90 -7.08
CA GLY A 747 -17.10 -12.93 -8.48
C GLY A 747 -15.79 -12.19 -8.71
N ASN A 748 -15.65 -11.00 -8.14
CA ASN A 748 -14.40 -10.24 -8.19
C ASN A 748 -13.26 -10.99 -7.49
N TRP A 749 -13.54 -11.67 -6.37
CA TRP A 749 -12.56 -12.55 -5.72
C TRP A 749 -12.15 -13.74 -6.61
N VAL A 750 -13.04 -14.34 -7.39
CA VAL A 750 -12.68 -15.39 -8.37
C VAL A 750 -11.78 -14.82 -9.48
N LEU A 751 -12.14 -13.67 -10.05
CA LEU A 751 -11.34 -13.00 -11.09
C LEU A 751 -9.93 -12.62 -10.59
N ASN A 752 -9.82 -12.03 -9.40
CA ASN A 752 -8.54 -11.65 -8.79
C ASN A 752 -7.69 -12.85 -8.33
N GLU A 753 -8.29 -13.74 -7.54
CA GLU A 753 -7.54 -14.69 -6.71
C GLU A 753 -7.54 -16.10 -7.28
N ILE A 754 -8.42 -16.44 -8.23
CA ILE A 754 -8.32 -17.67 -9.05
C ILE A 754 -7.64 -17.32 -10.38
N PHE A 755 -8.33 -16.66 -11.32
CA PHE A 755 -7.80 -16.42 -12.68
C PHE A 755 -6.62 -15.45 -12.74
N GLY A 756 -6.60 -14.43 -11.89
CA GLY A 756 -5.56 -13.41 -11.88
C GLY A 756 -5.78 -12.26 -12.85
N THR A 757 -7.01 -12.13 -13.37
CA THR A 757 -7.50 -11.08 -14.29
C THR A 757 -8.29 -10.06 -13.46
N PRO A 758 -7.63 -9.11 -12.76
CA PRO A 758 -8.32 -8.18 -11.87
C PRO A 758 -9.25 -7.25 -12.65
N THR A 759 -10.39 -6.90 -12.06
CA THR A 759 -11.27 -5.88 -12.63
C THR A 759 -10.78 -4.48 -12.27
N PRO A 760 -10.99 -3.46 -13.13
CA PRO A 760 -10.70 -2.07 -12.77
C PRO A 760 -11.49 -1.63 -11.53
N GLU A 761 -11.01 -0.58 -10.85
CA GLU A 761 -11.69 -0.04 -9.68
C GLU A 761 -13.10 0.50 -10.03
N PRO A 762 -14.08 0.36 -9.13
CA PRO A 762 -15.44 0.83 -9.37
C PRO A 762 -15.50 2.36 -9.46
N PRO A 763 -16.33 2.95 -10.35
CA PRO A 763 -16.43 4.39 -10.50
C PRO A 763 -16.78 5.14 -9.20
N MET A 764 -16.21 6.33 -9.00
CA MET A 764 -16.61 7.20 -7.91
C MET A 764 -18.09 7.59 -8.01
N ASN A 765 -18.81 7.52 -6.88
CA ASN A 765 -20.24 7.83 -6.71
C ASN A 765 -21.24 6.77 -7.24
N VAL A 766 -20.86 5.48 -7.33
CA VAL A 766 -21.84 4.38 -7.49
C VAL A 766 -22.79 4.30 -6.27
N GLU A 767 -24.09 4.11 -6.51
CA GLU A 767 -25.11 3.97 -5.48
C GLU A 767 -24.93 2.65 -4.69
N GLN A 768 -24.91 2.74 -3.36
CA GLN A 768 -24.62 1.59 -2.50
C GLN A 768 -25.83 0.66 -2.34
N LEU A 769 -25.69 -0.60 -2.77
CA LEU A 769 -26.67 -1.66 -2.51
C LEU A 769 -26.80 -1.95 -1.01
N PRO A 770 -28.02 -2.21 -0.48
CA PRO A 770 -28.26 -2.34 0.96
C PRO A 770 -27.35 -3.35 1.67
N ASP A 771 -26.88 -3.01 2.88
CA ASP A 771 -26.05 -3.92 3.71
C ASP A 771 -26.83 -5.14 4.23
N ASP A 772 -28.13 -4.99 4.53
CA ASP A 772 -29.02 -6.10 4.92
C ASP A 772 -29.87 -6.54 3.72
N ASP A 773 -29.82 -7.82 3.35
CA ASP A 773 -30.69 -8.38 2.30
C ASP A 773 -32.17 -8.35 2.70
N ARG A 774 -32.50 -8.21 4.00
CA ARG A 774 -33.87 -8.05 4.49
C ARG A 774 -34.49 -6.68 4.20
N ALA A 775 -33.69 -5.67 3.85
CA ALA A 775 -34.21 -4.38 3.41
C ALA A 775 -34.90 -4.47 2.04
N ILE A 776 -34.50 -5.45 1.22
CA ILE A 776 -34.97 -5.67 -0.14
C ILE A 776 -36.37 -6.32 -0.10
N LYS A 777 -37.40 -5.52 -0.39
CA LYS A 777 -38.80 -5.97 -0.35
C LYS A 777 -39.22 -6.63 -1.67
N GLY A 778 -39.66 -7.89 -1.61
CA GLY A 778 -40.26 -8.61 -2.74
C GLY A 778 -39.28 -9.16 -3.78
N LYS A 779 -37.96 -9.00 -3.58
CA LYS A 779 -36.89 -9.47 -4.46
C LYS A 779 -35.83 -10.28 -3.70
N THR A 780 -35.08 -11.10 -4.43
CA THR A 780 -33.77 -11.66 -4.06
C THR A 780 -32.68 -10.59 -4.20
N PHE A 781 -31.48 -10.86 -3.66
CA PHE A 781 -30.34 -9.99 -3.93
C PHE A 781 -29.90 -10.02 -5.41
N ARG A 782 -30.09 -11.15 -6.10
CA ARG A 782 -29.84 -11.30 -7.55
C ARG A 782 -30.73 -10.38 -8.38
N GLU A 783 -32.04 -10.36 -8.13
CA GLU A 783 -32.97 -9.46 -8.83
C GLU A 783 -32.63 -7.97 -8.60
N GLU A 784 -32.16 -7.60 -7.40
CA GLU A 784 -31.73 -6.23 -7.10
C GLU A 784 -30.41 -5.86 -7.81
N LEU A 785 -29.43 -6.76 -7.83
CA LEU A 785 -28.14 -6.56 -8.50
C LEU A 785 -28.28 -6.53 -10.03
N VAL A 786 -29.19 -7.33 -10.60
CA VAL A 786 -29.54 -7.25 -12.03
C VAL A 786 -30.15 -5.90 -12.37
N GLN A 787 -31.04 -5.34 -11.53
CA GLN A 787 -31.56 -3.98 -11.75
C GLN A 787 -30.45 -2.91 -11.63
N HIS A 788 -29.54 -3.03 -10.66
CA HIS A 788 -28.39 -2.13 -10.53
C HIS A 788 -27.50 -2.11 -11.79
N ARG A 789 -27.47 -3.22 -12.54
CA ARG A 789 -26.74 -3.38 -13.82
C ARG A 789 -27.53 -2.94 -15.05
N GLU A 790 -28.73 -2.37 -14.91
CA GLU A 790 -29.41 -1.69 -16.03
C GLU A 790 -28.64 -0.43 -16.48
N ASN A 791 -27.78 0.13 -15.61
CA ASN A 791 -26.83 1.18 -15.99
C ASN A 791 -25.71 0.59 -16.88
N PRO A 792 -25.54 1.06 -18.14
CA PRO A 792 -24.53 0.53 -19.06
C PRO A 792 -23.09 0.60 -18.55
N SER A 793 -22.72 1.59 -17.72
CA SER A 793 -21.34 1.69 -17.19
C SER A 793 -21.05 0.62 -16.13
N CYS A 794 -22.05 0.22 -15.35
CA CYS A 794 -21.92 -0.89 -14.40
C CYS A 794 -21.99 -2.24 -15.13
N LYS A 795 -22.79 -2.33 -16.20
CA LYS A 795 -23.04 -3.57 -16.93
C LYS A 795 -21.76 -4.23 -17.45
N ALA A 796 -20.91 -3.47 -18.16
CA ALA A 796 -19.75 -3.99 -18.88
C ALA A 796 -18.78 -4.81 -18.00
N CYS A 797 -18.37 -4.28 -16.84
CA CYS A 797 -17.51 -5.01 -15.91
C CYS A 797 -18.27 -6.15 -15.21
N HIS A 798 -19.53 -5.93 -14.84
CA HIS A 798 -20.30 -6.94 -14.11
C HIS A 798 -20.77 -8.12 -14.95
N GLU A 799 -20.67 -8.10 -16.28
CA GLU A 799 -20.92 -9.28 -17.11
C GLU A 799 -19.90 -10.40 -16.86
N ALA A 800 -18.65 -10.08 -16.51
CA ALA A 800 -17.69 -11.08 -16.03
C ALA A 800 -17.83 -11.39 -14.53
N ILE A 801 -18.10 -10.37 -13.69
CA ILE A 801 -18.12 -10.52 -12.22
C ILE A 801 -19.32 -11.34 -11.73
N ASP A 802 -20.53 -10.91 -12.07
CA ASP A 802 -21.74 -11.38 -11.39
C ASP A 802 -22.04 -12.87 -11.54
N PRO A 803 -21.89 -13.51 -12.73
CA PRO A 803 -22.18 -14.93 -12.89
C PRO A 803 -21.35 -15.78 -11.93
N LEU A 804 -20.05 -15.53 -11.85
CA LEU A 804 -19.12 -16.21 -10.93
C LEU A 804 -19.56 -16.05 -9.46
N GLY A 805 -20.11 -14.88 -9.12
CA GLY A 805 -20.71 -14.61 -7.82
C GLY A 805 -22.02 -15.39 -7.57
N PHE A 806 -22.92 -15.44 -8.55
CA PHE A 806 -24.20 -16.15 -8.46
C PHE A 806 -24.02 -17.67 -8.34
N GLY A 807 -23.03 -18.23 -9.03
CA GLY A 807 -22.65 -19.66 -8.91
C GLY A 807 -22.22 -20.10 -7.52
N LEU A 808 -22.03 -19.15 -6.58
CA LEU A 808 -21.73 -19.42 -5.17
C LEU A 808 -22.88 -19.03 -4.21
N GLU A 809 -24.01 -18.51 -4.69
CA GLU A 809 -25.10 -18.03 -3.83
C GLU A 809 -25.88 -19.14 -3.10
N ASN A 810 -25.69 -20.42 -3.44
CA ASN A 810 -26.15 -21.52 -2.57
C ASN A 810 -25.42 -21.55 -1.21
N PHE A 811 -24.31 -20.85 -1.06
CA PHE A 811 -23.65 -20.63 0.23
C PHE A 811 -24.09 -19.29 0.83
N ASP A 812 -24.53 -19.28 2.08
CA ASP A 812 -24.82 -18.05 2.81
C ASP A 812 -23.52 -17.31 3.24
N ALA A 813 -23.67 -16.21 3.99
CA ALA A 813 -22.56 -15.38 4.45
C ALA A 813 -21.57 -16.09 5.40
N ILE A 814 -21.89 -17.30 5.87
CA ILE A 814 -21.03 -18.11 6.74
C ILE A 814 -20.67 -19.46 6.10
N GLY A 815 -20.90 -19.63 4.78
CA GLY A 815 -20.53 -20.83 4.02
C GLY A 815 -21.43 -22.05 4.22
N ARG A 816 -22.59 -21.87 4.86
CA ARG A 816 -23.62 -22.92 5.02
C ARG A 816 -24.50 -22.98 3.78
N TRP A 817 -24.93 -24.17 3.41
CA TRP A 817 -25.82 -24.39 2.26
C TRP A 817 -27.23 -23.82 2.50
N ARG A 818 -27.79 -23.16 1.47
CA ARG A 818 -29.17 -22.65 1.43
C ARG A 818 -29.78 -22.88 0.04
N VAL A 819 -31.09 -23.11 0.04
CA VAL A 819 -31.92 -23.25 -1.18
C VAL A 819 -32.89 -22.08 -1.37
N GLN A 820 -32.96 -21.16 -0.40
CA GLN A 820 -33.79 -19.95 -0.45
C GLN A 820 -33.09 -18.75 0.18
N GLN A 821 -33.43 -17.53 -0.28
CA GLN A 821 -33.15 -16.24 0.35
C GLN A 821 -34.46 -15.44 0.40
N ASN A 822 -34.76 -14.80 1.53
CA ASN A 822 -35.97 -13.99 1.74
C ASN A 822 -37.31 -14.69 1.35
N GLY A 823 -37.36 -16.03 1.40
CA GLY A 823 -38.52 -16.83 1.01
C GLY A 823 -38.65 -17.12 -0.49
N LYS A 824 -37.76 -16.59 -1.34
CA LYS A 824 -37.62 -16.98 -2.75
C LYS A 824 -36.53 -18.07 -2.91
N PRO A 825 -36.61 -18.96 -3.92
CA PRO A 825 -35.52 -19.86 -4.29
C PRO A 825 -34.21 -19.12 -4.58
N ILE A 826 -33.07 -19.81 -4.39
CA ILE A 826 -31.78 -19.36 -4.94
C ILE A 826 -31.72 -19.72 -6.43
N ASP A 827 -31.33 -18.76 -7.26
CA ASP A 827 -30.90 -18.98 -8.64
C ASP A 827 -29.37 -18.84 -8.73
N SER A 828 -28.71 -19.99 -8.91
CA SER A 828 -27.26 -20.15 -9.03
C SER A 828 -26.77 -20.23 -10.47
N THR A 829 -27.64 -20.00 -11.46
CA THR A 829 -27.25 -20.06 -12.87
C THR A 829 -26.35 -18.90 -13.27
N GLY A 830 -25.43 -19.13 -14.19
CA GLY A 830 -24.57 -18.10 -14.77
C GLY A 830 -24.19 -18.43 -16.21
N VAL A 831 -23.92 -17.36 -16.97
CA VAL A 831 -23.36 -17.41 -18.32
C VAL A 831 -22.15 -16.50 -18.32
N LEU A 832 -20.99 -17.00 -18.74
CA LEU A 832 -19.74 -16.24 -18.83
C LEU A 832 -19.64 -15.47 -20.16
N PRO A 833 -18.72 -14.49 -20.30
CA PRO A 833 -18.59 -13.68 -21.52
C PRO A 833 -18.27 -14.46 -22.81
N ASP A 834 -17.70 -15.66 -22.69
CA ASP A 834 -17.44 -16.61 -23.78
C ASP A 834 -18.67 -17.45 -24.17
N GLY A 835 -19.77 -17.36 -23.40
CA GLY A 835 -20.98 -18.15 -23.55
C GLY A 835 -21.03 -19.44 -22.72
N ALA A 836 -20.05 -19.72 -21.85
CA ALA A 836 -20.07 -20.92 -21.00
C ALA A 836 -21.17 -20.81 -19.93
N GLU A 837 -22.10 -21.77 -19.92
CA GLU A 837 -23.22 -21.84 -18.96
C GLU A 837 -22.96 -22.82 -17.80
N PHE A 838 -23.44 -22.47 -16.61
CA PHE A 838 -23.50 -23.36 -15.45
C PHE A 838 -24.74 -23.11 -14.58
N GLN A 839 -25.13 -24.11 -13.81
CA GLN A 839 -26.31 -24.09 -12.93
C GLN A 839 -25.97 -24.29 -11.44
N SER A 840 -24.76 -24.78 -11.14
CA SER A 840 -24.34 -25.13 -9.77
C SER A 840 -22.88 -24.73 -9.43
N PRO A 841 -22.55 -24.58 -8.13
CA PRO A 841 -21.17 -24.44 -7.67
C PRO A 841 -20.25 -25.60 -8.07
N ALA A 842 -20.79 -26.79 -8.35
CA ALA A 842 -20.03 -27.93 -8.86
C ALA A 842 -19.64 -27.75 -10.34
N GLU A 843 -20.56 -27.27 -11.19
CA GLU A 843 -20.32 -26.98 -12.61
C GLU A 843 -19.39 -25.79 -12.80
N LEU A 844 -19.58 -24.70 -12.03
CA LEU A 844 -18.67 -23.55 -12.03
C LEU A 844 -17.22 -24.00 -11.82
N LYS A 845 -16.96 -24.89 -10.86
CA LYS A 845 -15.61 -25.46 -10.64
C LYS A 845 -15.08 -26.33 -11.78
N GLN A 846 -15.92 -26.86 -12.66
CA GLN A 846 -15.43 -27.56 -13.85
C GLN A 846 -14.93 -26.56 -14.89
N ILE A 847 -15.69 -25.49 -15.14
CA ILE A 847 -15.28 -24.39 -16.04
C ILE A 847 -13.97 -23.77 -15.55
N LEU A 848 -13.86 -23.46 -14.23
CA LEU A 848 -12.61 -22.95 -13.64
C LEU A 848 -11.40 -23.91 -13.78
N LEU A 849 -11.61 -25.20 -14.07
CA LEU A 849 -10.54 -26.18 -14.31
C LEU A 849 -10.15 -26.31 -15.80
N GLU A 850 -10.93 -25.72 -16.71
CA GLU A 850 -10.56 -25.61 -18.13
C GLU A 850 -9.46 -24.56 -18.27
N ASP A 851 -9.63 -23.41 -17.61
CA ASP A 851 -8.66 -22.31 -17.44
C ASP A 851 -7.52 -22.56 -16.41
N LYS A 852 -7.21 -23.83 -16.12
CA LYS A 852 -6.16 -24.24 -15.15
C LYS A 852 -4.79 -23.59 -15.38
N ASP A 853 -4.46 -23.20 -16.61
CA ASP A 853 -3.19 -22.54 -16.95
C ASP A 853 -3.18 -21.07 -16.51
N LEU A 854 -4.32 -20.36 -16.55
CA LEU A 854 -4.46 -19.02 -15.96
C LEU A 854 -4.33 -19.08 -14.43
N PHE A 855 -5.00 -20.04 -13.79
CA PHE A 855 -4.85 -20.27 -12.35
C PHE A 855 -3.39 -20.59 -11.97
N THR A 856 -2.69 -21.40 -12.79
CA THR A 856 -1.27 -21.70 -12.60
C THR A 856 -0.41 -20.44 -12.71
N ARG A 857 -0.62 -19.63 -13.75
CA ARG A 857 0.07 -18.33 -13.95
C ARG A 857 -0.17 -17.39 -12.77
N ASN A 858 -1.40 -17.30 -12.26
CA ASN A 858 -1.74 -16.47 -11.09
C ASN A 858 -1.09 -16.99 -9.81
N MET A 859 -1.12 -18.31 -9.56
CA MET A 859 -0.46 -18.92 -8.39
C MET A 859 1.04 -18.64 -8.38
N VAL A 860 1.70 -18.77 -9.54
CA VAL A 860 3.12 -18.42 -9.70
C VAL A 860 3.35 -16.93 -9.46
N ARG A 861 2.50 -16.05 -10.02
CA ARG A 861 2.56 -14.59 -9.81
C ARG A 861 2.50 -14.24 -8.31
N LYS A 862 1.53 -14.80 -7.58
CA LYS A 862 1.36 -14.59 -6.14
C LYS A 862 2.54 -15.16 -5.35
N ALA A 863 3.00 -16.36 -5.66
CA ALA A 863 4.13 -17.00 -4.98
C ALA A 863 5.44 -16.22 -5.17
N LEU A 864 5.71 -15.72 -6.38
CA LEU A 864 6.88 -14.89 -6.68
C LEU A 864 6.82 -13.54 -5.94
N ALA A 865 5.66 -12.87 -5.94
CA ALA A 865 5.47 -11.62 -5.20
C ALA A 865 5.72 -11.80 -3.69
N TYR A 866 5.18 -12.87 -3.08
CA TYR A 866 5.41 -13.20 -1.66
C TYR A 866 6.88 -13.56 -1.36
N ALA A 867 7.56 -14.27 -2.28
CA ALA A 867 8.96 -14.68 -2.14
C ALA A 867 9.90 -13.47 -2.12
N LEU A 868 9.67 -12.51 -3.03
CA LEU A 868 10.47 -11.28 -3.14
C LEU A 868 10.06 -10.26 -2.06
N GLY A 869 8.77 -10.14 -1.78
CA GLY A 869 8.18 -9.10 -0.92
C GLY A 869 8.31 -7.70 -1.54
N ARG A 870 7.90 -7.58 -2.80
CA ARG A 870 7.68 -6.34 -3.55
C ARG A 870 6.54 -6.59 -4.54
N GLU A 871 5.97 -5.54 -5.12
CA GLU A 871 5.20 -5.69 -6.35
C GLU A 871 6.05 -6.31 -7.47
N LEU A 872 5.40 -7.02 -8.39
CA LEU A 872 6.06 -7.53 -9.59
C LEU A 872 6.17 -6.42 -10.64
N THR A 873 7.23 -6.48 -11.42
CA THR A 873 7.54 -5.53 -12.49
C THR A 873 7.32 -6.19 -13.86
N PRO A 874 7.30 -5.40 -14.95
CA PRO A 874 7.19 -5.95 -16.31
C PRO A 874 8.26 -7.01 -16.65
N TYR A 875 9.42 -6.96 -16.00
CA TYR A 875 10.53 -7.91 -16.19
C TYR A 875 10.34 -9.25 -15.46
N ASP A 876 9.38 -9.34 -14.52
CA ASP A 876 9.05 -10.60 -13.85
C ASP A 876 8.04 -11.44 -14.65
N ARG A 877 7.32 -10.85 -15.63
CA ARG A 877 6.35 -11.53 -16.51
C ARG A 877 6.90 -12.78 -17.24
N PRO A 878 8.07 -12.74 -17.93
CA PRO A 878 8.61 -13.93 -18.59
C PRO A 878 9.04 -15.01 -17.59
N ILE A 879 9.46 -14.62 -16.38
CA ILE A 879 9.81 -15.55 -15.29
C ILE A 879 8.55 -16.26 -14.77
N VAL A 880 7.42 -15.54 -14.64
CA VAL A 880 6.12 -16.15 -14.28
C VAL A 880 5.66 -17.15 -15.35
N ALA A 881 5.84 -16.83 -16.64
CA ALA A 881 5.51 -17.74 -17.74
C ALA A 881 6.42 -19.00 -17.75
N GLU A 882 7.75 -18.82 -17.62
CA GLU A 882 8.73 -19.92 -17.55
C GLU A 882 8.41 -20.90 -16.41
N ILE A 883 8.08 -20.37 -15.23
CA ILE A 883 7.75 -21.19 -14.07
C ILE A 883 6.39 -21.89 -14.26
N ALA A 884 5.38 -21.21 -14.83
CA ALA A 884 4.06 -21.81 -15.06
C ALA A 884 4.13 -23.01 -16.01
N GLU A 885 4.87 -22.91 -17.12
CA GLU A 885 5.07 -24.05 -18.04
C GLU A 885 5.85 -25.21 -17.41
N LYS A 886 6.81 -24.95 -16.50
CA LYS A 886 7.48 -26.02 -15.73
C LYS A 886 6.52 -26.71 -14.76
N VAL A 887 5.70 -25.95 -14.04
CA VAL A 887 4.70 -26.48 -13.09
C VAL A 887 3.68 -27.35 -13.84
N LYS A 888 3.23 -26.90 -15.03
CA LYS A 888 2.36 -27.64 -15.95
C LYS A 888 3.01 -28.91 -16.50
N ALA A 889 4.28 -28.84 -16.94
CA ALA A 889 5.04 -30.01 -17.39
C ALA A 889 5.23 -31.06 -16.28
N ASP A 890 5.32 -30.62 -15.03
CA ASP A 890 5.31 -31.46 -13.84
C ASP A 890 3.89 -31.75 -13.30
N ASN A 891 2.87 -31.77 -14.16
CA ASN A 891 1.49 -32.16 -13.80
C ASN A 891 0.85 -31.29 -12.68
N TYR A 892 1.16 -30.00 -12.67
CA TYR A 892 0.62 -28.99 -11.77
C TYR A 892 0.95 -29.23 -10.27
N ARG A 893 2.14 -29.78 -9.97
CA ARG A 893 2.60 -30.04 -8.59
C ARG A 893 2.85 -28.78 -7.78
N ILE A 894 2.40 -28.78 -6.52
CA ILE A 894 2.49 -27.60 -5.65
C ILE A 894 3.91 -27.29 -5.18
N GLN A 895 4.75 -28.28 -4.87
CA GLN A 895 6.13 -28.02 -4.45
C GLN A 895 6.94 -27.39 -5.59
N SER A 896 6.67 -27.78 -6.83
CA SER A 896 7.33 -27.27 -8.04
C SER A 896 7.11 -25.77 -8.26
N VAL A 897 5.98 -25.20 -7.81
CA VAL A 897 5.76 -23.73 -7.78
C VAL A 897 6.81 -23.05 -6.90
N PHE A 898 6.95 -23.49 -5.64
CA PHE A 898 7.89 -22.89 -4.68
C PHE A 898 9.36 -23.18 -5.04
N LEU A 899 9.62 -24.35 -5.64
CA LEU A 899 10.93 -24.77 -6.13
C LEU A 899 11.44 -23.89 -7.27
N GLU A 900 10.63 -23.69 -8.31
CA GLU A 900 11.05 -22.89 -9.47
C GLU A 900 11.06 -21.39 -9.16
N VAL A 901 10.19 -20.90 -8.26
CA VAL A 901 10.32 -19.54 -7.70
C VAL A 901 11.66 -19.38 -6.97
N ALA A 902 12.09 -20.35 -6.16
CA ALA A 902 13.39 -20.31 -5.48
C ALA A 902 14.60 -20.46 -6.44
N LYS A 903 14.41 -21.11 -7.60
CA LYS A 903 15.42 -21.21 -8.67
C LYS A 903 15.47 -19.97 -9.57
N SER A 904 14.41 -19.14 -9.58
CA SER A 904 14.24 -18.03 -10.51
C SER A 904 15.36 -16.96 -10.47
N TYR A 905 15.52 -16.26 -11.60
CA TYR A 905 16.45 -15.15 -11.75
C TYR A 905 16.26 -14.04 -10.69
N PRO A 906 15.07 -13.42 -10.50
CA PRO A 906 14.88 -12.38 -9.48
C PRO A 906 15.10 -12.88 -8.04
N PHE A 907 14.82 -14.16 -7.74
CA PHE A 907 15.05 -14.71 -6.41
C PHE A 907 16.53 -14.97 -6.10
N GLN A 908 17.35 -15.34 -7.09
CA GLN A 908 18.79 -15.59 -6.90
C GLN A 908 19.71 -14.40 -7.18
N MET A 909 19.21 -13.36 -7.85
CA MET A 909 19.98 -12.19 -8.27
C MET A 909 19.52 -10.91 -7.55
N LYS A 910 20.36 -9.89 -7.63
CA LYS A 910 20.13 -8.53 -7.13
C LYS A 910 20.80 -7.53 -8.07
N ARG A 911 20.30 -6.29 -8.09
CA ARG A 911 20.97 -5.14 -8.71
C ARG A 911 21.12 -3.99 -7.71
N ASN A 912 21.96 -3.02 -8.08
CA ASN A 912 22.05 -1.73 -7.39
C ASN A 912 21.02 -0.75 -7.96
N SER A 913 20.90 0.42 -7.33
CA SER A 913 20.07 1.55 -7.80
C SER A 913 20.47 2.07 -9.19
N GLY A 914 21.77 2.13 -9.50
CA GLY A 914 22.32 2.63 -10.77
C GLY A 914 22.49 1.59 -11.90
N PHE A 915 21.66 0.54 -11.92
CA PHE A 915 21.67 -0.50 -12.96
C PHE A 915 20.85 -0.07 -14.19
N VAL A 916 21.24 -0.59 -15.36
CA VAL A 916 20.49 -0.46 -16.62
C VAL A 916 20.18 -1.87 -17.14
N PRO A 917 18.93 -2.21 -17.46
CA PRO A 917 18.56 -3.52 -18.01
C PRO A 917 19.36 -3.88 -19.26
N THR A 918 19.83 -5.13 -19.31
CA THR A 918 20.60 -5.68 -20.42
C THR A 918 19.77 -6.67 -21.23
N LYS A 919 19.88 -6.58 -22.55
CA LYS A 919 19.65 -7.73 -23.43
C LYS A 919 20.95 -8.54 -23.41
N GLU A 920 20.90 -9.72 -22.82
CA GLU A 920 21.90 -10.79 -22.98
C GLU A 920 21.35 -11.82 -23.99
#